data_AF-A0A4R5D6B0-F1
#
_entry.id   AF-A0A4R5D6B0-F1
#
_cell.length_a   1.000
_cell.length_b   1.000
_cell.length_c   1.000
_cell.angle_alpha   90.00
_cell.angle_beta   90.00
_cell.angle_gamma   90.00
#
_symmetry.space_group_name_H-M   'P 1'
#
loop_
_entity.id
_entity.type
_entity.pdbx_description
1 polymer ?
#
loop_
_entity_poly.entity_id
_entity_poly.type
_entity_poly.pdbx_seq_one_letter_code
_entity_poly.pdbx_strand_id
1 'polypeptide(L)'
;MMKNIQFSLDEGEVLDIKPESSFFQTGINDFPIVGIGASAGGLEALELFFEKMPINTGMAFVVIQHLDPTHIGMMPELLQRMTKMKVFQAVDAVSVKPNTVYVIPPNKSLTLLNSKLHLFSPTQARGLRLPIDIFFKSLAMDRMEKSIGVILSGMGSDGTLGLKAIKENNGIVVVQDPATAKFDSMPRSVLELVVPDIVASVEEIPSKMLAILNYFPHVDDESNFINKSKNNLDKIIILLRGHTGHDFSMYKESTLMRRIERRKGIHHIDKIQNYVRFLQENPNEIELLFKELLIGVTSFFRDPEVWAKLKEEIIPNILSELPSGYVLRAWVPACSTGEEAYSLAIVFEELLSKIEVSKRIKVQIFATDLDILSIEKARKGFFHSTITKDVAKERINNFFTQENDGYRVNTSIREMIVFAPHNVVKDPPFTKLDILTCRNMLIYMEPELQNKLITLFNYSLNQGGIMMLGTAETIASSIKGFEVIDSKLKFYKRIARSVSPKFANFPSSFSHPKRITIDTMNETKVVENIQTITDQIVLQRFSPASILVNSKGDIIYITGRTGKYLEPVAGKANWNVHAMAREGLRHELPVAFRKALQNFNPVCIENVKISENGIYHFINVTVQQIESPVAIKGMILVVFTDVQPASENISNTLKSRKQTASIKQRELEGALVRSNEDLNSVREEMQTSQEELKSTNEELQSTNEELQSTNEELTTSKEELQSLNEELQTVNTELQSKLIDFEQANNDMKNLLNSTEIATLFLDKELNIRRFTDPVTKIFKLRATDTGRPFTDLVCDLIYPEMANNALKVIKTLVPIQKEIASHNDRFYDVRIMPYRTLEDRIDGLVITFTDITAAKQAEELLKLENQYRRLFESAKDGILILNFDTGKIIDVNPFLVGMLGYSYEQLIEKSIWEIGSLKDIVANKDKFLELQKKEFVRYENLPLETAKGRKIHVEFVSNVYLVNTKKVIQCIIRDISDRVFVQEALVNAETRYKHLFDSVKDGILFVDGATGKINAINPFFTNLLGLSKESFIGKEVWTIEFLKNIIENKKEFIELSEKKSFQSVYKDMEIATKSNINIEFISTVYFIGNQKNIQFFIHEIAI
;
A
#
# COMPACT_ATOMS: atom_id res chain seq x y z
N MET A 1 -27.84 -12.69 17.36
CA MET A 1 -28.73 -13.18 16.29
C MET A 1 -28.12 -14.45 15.72
N MET A 2 -28.49 -15.61 16.28
CA MET A 2 -28.07 -16.92 15.79
C MET A 2 -29.05 -17.37 14.69
N LYS A 3 -28.53 -17.70 13.51
CA LYS A 3 -29.22 -18.60 12.58
C LYS A 3 -28.21 -19.40 11.76
N ASN A 4 -28.38 -20.72 11.88
CA ASN A 4 -28.16 -21.78 10.90
C ASN A 4 -26.82 -21.83 10.16
N ILE A 5 -25.91 -22.66 10.66
CA ILE A 5 -24.94 -23.35 9.81
C ILE A 5 -25.47 -24.76 9.59
N GLN A 6 -26.14 -24.96 8.45
CA GLN A 6 -26.44 -26.28 7.90
C GLN A 6 -25.15 -26.85 7.32
N PHE A 7 -24.72 -28.02 7.80
CA PHE A 7 -23.82 -28.87 7.02
C PHE A 7 -24.68 -29.62 6.00
N SER A 8 -24.49 -29.36 4.70
CA SER A 8 -25.07 -30.20 3.65
C SER A 8 -24.32 -31.53 3.61
N LEU A 9 -24.93 -32.57 4.16
CA LEU A 9 -24.72 -33.94 3.71
C LEU A 9 -25.94 -34.25 2.85
N ASP A 10 -25.73 -34.42 1.54
CA ASP A 10 -26.78 -34.89 0.66
C ASP A 10 -27.25 -36.29 1.11
N GLU A 11 -28.57 -36.45 1.04
CA GLU A 11 -29.39 -37.65 1.25
C GLU A 11 -29.67 -38.10 2.70
N GLY A 12 -30.66 -37.42 3.31
CA GLY A 12 -31.90 -38.12 3.70
C GLY A 12 -32.00 -38.73 5.11
N GLU A 13 -32.04 -37.90 6.15
CA GLU A 13 -33.01 -38.01 7.27
C GLU A 13 -32.93 -36.75 8.16
N VAL A 14 -34.03 -36.00 8.24
CA VAL A 14 -34.14 -34.71 8.95
C VAL A 14 -34.49 -34.97 10.42
N LEU A 15 -33.55 -34.74 11.33
CA LEU A 15 -33.87 -34.58 12.76
C LEU A 15 -34.26 -33.12 13.02
N ASP A 16 -35.57 -32.89 13.10
CA ASP A 16 -36.19 -31.59 13.32
C ASP A 16 -36.13 -31.22 14.82
N ILE A 17 -35.20 -30.33 15.20
CA ILE A 17 -35.09 -29.80 16.57
C ILE A 17 -35.45 -28.31 16.54
N LYS A 18 -36.69 -27.99 16.93
CA LYS A 18 -37.14 -26.62 17.23
C LYS A 18 -36.55 -26.17 18.57
N PRO A 19 -35.98 -24.95 18.69
CA PRO A 19 -35.62 -24.40 19.99
C PRO A 19 -36.88 -23.78 20.63
N GLU A 20 -37.43 -24.43 21.64
CA GLU A 20 -38.31 -23.75 22.59
C GLU A 20 -37.49 -22.75 23.41
N SER A 21 -37.91 -21.49 23.33
CA SER A 21 -37.41 -20.38 24.12
C SER A 21 -37.85 -20.50 25.57
N SER A 22 -36.97 -20.90 26.49
CA SER A 22 -37.17 -20.67 27.91
C SER A 22 -35.85 -20.59 28.69
N PHE A 23 -35.58 -19.41 29.24
CA PHE A 23 -34.80 -19.09 30.44
C PHE A 23 -33.41 -19.73 30.63
N PHE A 24 -32.38 -18.85 30.61
CA PHE A 24 -31.10 -19.08 31.26
C PHE A 24 -31.31 -19.45 32.73
N GLN A 25 -31.16 -20.74 33.07
CA GLN A 25 -30.72 -21.15 34.40
C GLN A 25 -29.20 -21.19 34.39
N THR A 26 -28.59 -20.10 34.85
CA THR A 26 -27.22 -20.09 35.35
C THR A 26 -27.15 -20.98 36.60
N GLY A 27 -26.53 -22.14 36.49
CA GLY A 27 -26.20 -22.98 37.64
C GLY A 27 -25.92 -24.44 37.25
N ILE A 28 -24.72 -24.90 37.60
CA ILE A 28 -24.19 -26.27 37.60
C ILE A 28 -23.26 -26.59 36.40
N ASN A 29 -21.94 -26.69 36.67
CA ASN A 29 -20.82 -27.21 35.84
C ASN A 29 -19.92 -26.23 35.06
N ASP A 30 -19.32 -25.26 35.76
CA ASP A 30 -18.26 -24.41 35.23
C ASP A 30 -16.85 -24.86 35.70
N PHE A 31 -16.19 -25.74 34.93
CA PHE A 31 -14.85 -26.26 35.23
C PHE A 31 -14.05 -26.58 33.94
N PRO A 32 -12.70 -26.65 33.98
CA PRO A 32 -11.89 -26.95 32.80
C PRO A 32 -12.03 -28.39 32.30
N ILE A 33 -12.08 -28.56 30.98
CA ILE A 33 -12.12 -29.87 30.32
C ILE A 33 -10.85 -30.04 29.48
N VAL A 34 -10.15 -31.14 29.74
CA VAL A 34 -8.93 -31.56 29.07
C VAL A 34 -9.26 -32.60 28.00
N GLY A 35 -9.10 -32.24 26.73
CA GLY A 35 -9.08 -33.20 25.63
C GLY A 35 -7.66 -33.73 25.43
N ILE A 36 -7.47 -35.05 25.52
CA ILE A 36 -6.17 -35.71 25.29
C ILE A 36 -6.25 -36.50 23.99
N GLY A 37 -5.45 -36.10 23.00
CA GLY A 37 -5.29 -36.79 21.73
C GLY A 37 -4.02 -37.63 21.70
N ALA A 38 -4.14 -38.91 21.33
CA ALA A 38 -3.00 -39.79 21.14
C ALA A 38 -3.25 -40.82 20.03
N SER A 39 -2.20 -41.42 19.48
CA SER A 39 -2.30 -42.42 18.40
C SER A 39 -1.33 -43.57 18.66
N ALA A 40 -0.47 -43.91 17.69
CA ALA A 40 0.60 -44.91 17.85
C ALA A 40 1.52 -44.55 19.03
N GLY A 41 1.77 -45.52 19.92
CA GLY A 41 2.53 -45.29 21.16
C GLY A 41 1.79 -44.46 22.22
N GLY A 42 0.53 -44.09 21.99
CA GLY A 42 -0.25 -43.23 22.87
C GLY A 42 -0.64 -43.87 24.21
N LEU A 43 -0.75 -45.21 24.27
CA LEU A 43 -1.12 -45.90 25.52
C LEU A 43 -0.05 -45.71 26.61
N GLU A 44 1.22 -45.96 26.29
CA GLU A 44 2.35 -45.77 27.22
C GLU A 44 2.41 -44.32 27.73
N ALA A 45 2.19 -43.35 26.83
CA ALA A 45 2.12 -41.94 27.21
C ALA A 45 0.91 -41.62 28.11
N LEU A 46 -0.26 -42.21 27.86
CA LEU A 46 -1.43 -42.03 28.72
C LEU A 46 -1.24 -42.66 30.10
N GLU A 47 -0.59 -43.83 30.19
CA GLU A 47 -0.27 -44.49 31.46
C GLU A 47 0.64 -43.61 32.32
N LEU A 48 1.75 -43.12 31.75
CA LEU A 48 2.68 -42.21 32.43
C LEU A 48 2.02 -40.90 32.86
N PHE A 49 1.17 -40.33 31.99
CA PHE A 49 0.44 -39.09 32.27
C PHE A 49 -0.49 -39.25 33.48
N PHE A 50 -1.32 -40.30 33.49
CA PHE A 50 -2.31 -40.51 34.54
C PHE A 50 -1.71 -41.05 35.84
N GLU A 51 -0.55 -41.73 35.80
CA GLU A 51 0.20 -42.13 36.99
C GLU A 51 0.66 -40.90 37.79
N LYS A 52 1.09 -39.85 37.10
CA LYS A 52 1.55 -38.59 37.73
C LYS A 52 0.42 -37.59 37.99
N MET A 53 -0.79 -37.81 37.47
CA MET A 53 -1.91 -36.89 37.64
C MET A 53 -2.60 -37.07 39.02
N PRO A 54 -2.74 -35.99 39.82
CA PRO A 54 -3.50 -36.03 41.07
C PRO A 54 -4.98 -36.38 40.87
N ILE A 55 -5.64 -36.81 41.94
CA ILE A 55 -7.04 -37.27 41.90
C ILE A 55 -8.03 -36.11 41.92
N ASN A 56 -7.74 -35.08 42.70
CA ASN A 56 -8.60 -33.91 42.89
C ASN A 56 -8.01 -32.71 42.14
N THR A 57 -8.27 -32.66 40.84
CA THR A 57 -7.76 -31.61 39.94
C THR A 57 -8.81 -30.54 39.66
N GLY A 58 -10.09 -30.83 39.90
CA GLY A 58 -11.21 -29.99 39.49
C GLY A 58 -11.49 -30.04 37.98
N MET A 59 -10.73 -30.82 37.20
CA MET A 59 -10.85 -30.94 35.75
C MET A 59 -11.51 -32.24 35.34
N ALA A 60 -12.10 -32.28 34.15
CA ALA A 60 -12.48 -33.53 33.50
C ALA A 60 -11.54 -33.85 32.34
N PHE A 61 -11.30 -35.14 32.09
CA PHE A 61 -10.42 -35.61 31.02
C PHE A 61 -11.23 -36.38 29.99
N VAL A 62 -11.00 -36.09 28.71
CA VAL A 62 -11.62 -36.79 27.58
C VAL A 62 -10.51 -37.30 26.68
N VAL A 63 -10.29 -38.61 26.69
CA VAL A 63 -9.22 -39.29 25.95
C VAL A 63 -9.76 -39.74 24.61
N ILE A 64 -9.10 -39.29 23.55
CA ILE A 64 -9.39 -39.62 22.17
C ILE A 64 -8.17 -40.28 21.58
N GLN A 65 -8.33 -41.57 21.28
CA GLN A 65 -7.31 -42.36 20.65
C GLN A 65 -7.81 -42.91 19.32
N HIS A 66 -6.96 -42.89 18.30
CA HIS A 66 -7.16 -43.71 17.09
C HIS A 66 -7.03 -45.18 17.49
N LEU A 67 -8.16 -45.86 17.68
CA LEU A 67 -8.21 -47.29 18.01
C LEU A 67 -8.48 -48.13 16.75
N ASP A 68 -7.84 -49.30 16.66
CA ASP A 68 -8.22 -50.30 15.65
C ASP A 68 -9.60 -50.90 16.01
N PRO A 69 -10.62 -50.86 15.13
CA PRO A 69 -11.93 -51.49 15.33
C PRO A 69 -11.91 -52.99 15.64
N THR A 70 -10.80 -53.72 15.40
CA THR A 70 -10.68 -55.14 15.78
C THR A 70 -10.16 -55.35 17.21
N HIS A 71 -9.72 -54.30 17.90
CA HIS A 71 -9.23 -54.40 19.27
C HIS A 71 -10.39 -54.31 20.26
N ILE A 72 -10.58 -55.35 21.07
CA ILE A 72 -11.56 -55.34 22.16
C ILE A 72 -11.15 -54.21 23.11
N GLY A 73 -12.04 -53.21 23.29
CA GLY A 73 -11.75 -51.94 23.96
C GLY A 73 -11.53 -52.07 25.46
N MET A 74 -10.36 -52.56 25.88
CA MET A 74 -9.93 -52.62 27.29
C MET A 74 -9.31 -51.29 27.78
N MET A 75 -9.36 -50.22 26.98
CA MET A 75 -8.72 -48.94 27.32
C MET A 75 -9.24 -48.32 28.64
N PRO A 76 -10.57 -48.30 28.92
CA PRO A 76 -11.05 -47.85 30.22
C PRO A 76 -10.50 -48.69 31.38
N GLU A 77 -10.38 -50.01 31.20
CA GLU A 77 -9.90 -50.96 32.21
C GLU A 77 -8.39 -50.80 32.47
N LEU A 78 -7.60 -50.54 31.42
CA LEU A 78 -6.17 -50.27 31.51
C LEU A 78 -5.90 -48.95 32.23
N LEU A 79 -6.56 -47.86 31.83
CA LEU A 79 -6.39 -46.56 32.47
C LEU A 79 -6.92 -46.56 33.91
N GLN A 80 -7.97 -47.33 34.22
CA GLN A 80 -8.50 -47.46 35.59
C GLN A 80 -7.49 -48.07 36.56
N ARG A 81 -6.51 -48.87 36.08
CA ARG A 81 -5.42 -49.40 36.92
C ARG A 81 -4.37 -48.35 37.26
N MET A 82 -4.21 -47.31 36.43
CA MET A 82 -3.18 -46.28 36.57
C MET A 82 -3.64 -45.05 37.35
N THR A 83 -4.96 -44.77 37.41
CA THR A 83 -5.51 -43.65 38.17
C THR A 83 -6.60 -44.07 39.15
N LYS A 84 -6.69 -43.35 40.28
CA LYS A 84 -7.81 -43.49 41.23
C LYS A 84 -9.03 -42.67 40.82
N MET A 85 -8.93 -41.84 39.77
CA MET A 85 -10.10 -41.21 39.15
C MET A 85 -11.01 -42.28 38.53
N LYS A 86 -12.31 -41.99 38.44
CA LYS A 86 -13.23 -42.90 37.75
C LYS A 86 -13.03 -42.79 36.25
N VAL A 87 -12.80 -43.92 35.60
CA VAL A 87 -12.65 -44.01 34.14
C VAL A 87 -13.91 -44.63 33.55
N PHE A 88 -14.56 -43.91 32.64
CA PHE A 88 -15.75 -44.37 31.93
C PHE A 88 -15.50 -44.40 30.43
N GLN A 89 -16.09 -45.37 29.74
CA GLN A 89 -16.28 -45.26 28.30
C GLN A 89 -17.37 -44.20 28.05
N ALA A 90 -17.12 -43.27 27.13
CA ALA A 90 -18.10 -42.24 26.78
C ALA A 90 -19.35 -42.87 26.18
N VAL A 91 -20.52 -42.38 26.58
CA VAL A 91 -21.85 -42.76 26.09
C VAL A 91 -22.54 -41.51 25.57
N ASP A 92 -23.48 -41.66 24.63
CA ASP A 92 -24.15 -40.51 24.02
C ASP A 92 -24.93 -39.67 25.04
N ALA A 93 -24.90 -38.35 24.85
CA ALA A 93 -25.49 -37.32 25.69
C ALA A 93 -25.08 -37.36 27.19
N VAL A 94 -23.91 -37.94 27.53
CA VAL A 94 -23.44 -37.99 28.92
C VAL A 94 -22.91 -36.63 29.39
N SER A 95 -23.36 -36.17 30.56
CA SER A 95 -22.86 -34.94 31.18
C SER A 95 -21.47 -35.18 31.78
N VAL A 96 -20.53 -34.31 31.42
CA VAL A 96 -19.14 -34.36 31.90
C VAL A 96 -19.10 -33.95 33.38
N LYS A 97 -18.33 -34.67 34.20
CA LYS A 97 -18.12 -34.40 35.63
C LYS A 97 -16.63 -34.16 35.92
N PRO A 98 -16.30 -33.29 36.90
CA PRO A 98 -14.91 -33.08 37.32
C PRO A 98 -14.32 -34.35 37.94
N ASN A 99 -12.98 -34.44 37.96
CA ASN A 99 -12.18 -35.56 38.47
C ASN A 99 -12.55 -36.91 37.85
N THR A 100 -12.96 -36.90 36.57
CA THR A 100 -13.45 -38.08 35.85
C THR A 100 -12.78 -38.15 34.49
N VAL A 101 -12.42 -39.37 34.06
CA VAL A 101 -11.82 -39.64 32.75
C VAL A 101 -12.85 -40.33 31.85
N TYR A 102 -13.05 -39.80 30.65
CA TYR A 102 -13.94 -40.34 29.63
C TYR A 102 -13.12 -40.81 28.43
N VAL A 103 -13.30 -42.05 28.00
CA VAL A 103 -12.57 -42.64 26.86
C VAL A 103 -13.51 -42.84 25.69
N ILE A 104 -13.11 -42.41 24.49
CA ILE A 104 -13.90 -42.60 23.28
C ILE A 104 -14.13 -44.10 22.98
N PRO A 105 -15.37 -44.53 22.68
CA PRO A 105 -15.64 -45.90 22.24
C PRO A 105 -15.02 -46.18 20.85
N PRO A 106 -14.67 -47.45 20.54
CA PRO A 106 -14.10 -47.80 19.24
C PRO A 106 -15.08 -47.50 18.10
N ASN A 107 -14.54 -47.08 16.95
CA ASN A 107 -15.29 -46.80 15.71
C ASN A 107 -16.41 -45.73 15.84
N LYS A 108 -16.23 -44.75 16.73
CA LYS A 108 -17.13 -43.59 16.90
C LYS A 108 -16.35 -42.29 16.85
N SER A 109 -17.07 -41.20 16.57
CA SER A 109 -16.58 -39.82 16.71
C SER A 109 -17.28 -39.15 17.90
N LEU A 110 -16.60 -38.21 18.54
CA LEU A 110 -17.03 -37.56 19.78
C LEU A 110 -17.01 -36.03 19.64
N THR A 111 -18.06 -35.35 20.10
CA THR A 111 -18.13 -33.88 20.20
C THR A 111 -18.65 -33.46 21.56
N LEU A 112 -18.31 -32.24 22.00
CA LEU A 112 -18.83 -31.62 23.20
C LEU A 112 -19.84 -30.52 22.85
N LEU A 113 -21.02 -30.53 23.46
CA LEU A 113 -22.02 -29.48 23.34
C LEU A 113 -22.77 -29.32 24.67
N ASN A 114 -22.86 -28.10 25.18
CA ASN A 114 -23.48 -27.75 26.45
C ASN A 114 -22.98 -28.66 27.60
N SER A 115 -21.66 -28.85 27.71
CA SER A 115 -21.04 -29.74 28.71
C SER A 115 -21.42 -31.23 28.61
N LYS A 116 -22.05 -31.67 27.52
CA LYS A 116 -22.43 -33.06 27.27
C LYS A 116 -21.64 -33.63 26.09
N LEU A 117 -21.19 -34.87 26.25
CA LEU A 117 -20.51 -35.61 25.19
C LEU A 117 -21.55 -36.26 24.27
N HIS A 118 -21.41 -36.03 22.97
CA HIS A 118 -22.27 -36.58 21.93
C HIS A 118 -21.47 -37.52 21.03
N LEU A 119 -22.02 -38.69 20.75
CA LEU A 119 -21.42 -39.74 19.94
C LEU A 119 -22.14 -39.89 18.61
N PHE A 120 -21.38 -40.00 17.53
CA PHE A 120 -21.93 -40.27 16.20
C PHE A 120 -21.07 -41.26 15.44
N SER A 121 -21.68 -41.90 14.45
CA SER A 121 -20.98 -42.81 13.55
C SER A 121 -20.09 -42.01 12.59
N PRO A 122 -18.84 -42.43 12.33
CA PRO A 122 -17.94 -41.69 11.44
C PRO A 122 -18.46 -41.68 10.00
N THR A 123 -18.60 -40.50 9.40
CA THR A 123 -19.08 -40.32 8.01
C THR A 123 -18.00 -40.57 6.95
N GLN A 124 -16.72 -40.66 7.34
CA GLN A 124 -15.58 -40.80 6.42
C GLN A 124 -14.91 -42.19 6.49
N ALA A 125 -14.32 -42.60 5.35
CA ALA A 125 -13.55 -43.84 5.23
C ALA A 125 -12.31 -43.87 6.14
N ARG A 126 -11.90 -45.08 6.52
CA ARG A 126 -10.77 -45.34 7.43
C ARG A 126 -9.47 -44.76 6.82
N GLY A 127 -8.72 -43.98 7.60
CA GLY A 127 -7.50 -43.26 7.16
C GLY A 127 -7.67 -41.75 6.90
N LEU A 128 -8.89 -41.28 6.64
CA LEU A 128 -9.22 -39.84 6.53
C LEU A 128 -9.87 -39.28 7.81
N ARG A 129 -10.11 -40.14 8.81
CA ARG A 129 -10.77 -39.79 10.07
C ARG A 129 -9.82 -38.99 10.96
N LEU A 130 -10.29 -37.83 11.41
CA LEU A 130 -9.55 -36.93 12.31
C LEU A 130 -10.37 -36.64 13.59
N PRO A 131 -10.66 -37.69 14.39
CA PRO A 131 -11.49 -37.59 15.60
C PRO A 131 -10.93 -36.63 16.65
N ILE A 132 -9.60 -36.49 16.74
CA ILE A 132 -8.97 -35.58 17.72
C ILE A 132 -9.27 -34.13 17.32
N ASP A 133 -9.04 -33.77 16.05
CA ASP A 133 -9.37 -32.43 15.52
C ASP A 133 -10.86 -32.07 15.74
N ILE A 134 -11.77 -33.02 15.45
CA ILE A 134 -13.22 -32.80 15.56
C ILE A 134 -13.60 -32.46 17.00
N PHE A 135 -13.13 -33.25 17.96
CA PHE A 135 -13.45 -33.02 19.36
C PHE A 135 -12.82 -31.72 19.87
N PHE A 136 -11.54 -31.47 19.59
CA PHE A 136 -10.85 -30.25 20.04
C PHE A 136 -11.52 -28.98 19.52
N LYS A 137 -12.03 -28.98 18.28
CA LYS A 137 -12.84 -27.86 17.76
C LYS A 137 -14.11 -27.66 18.56
N SER A 138 -14.86 -28.73 18.85
CA SER A 138 -16.07 -28.64 19.68
C SER A 138 -15.77 -28.22 21.12
N LEU A 139 -14.65 -28.68 21.69
CA LEU A 139 -14.18 -28.33 23.02
C LEU A 139 -13.82 -26.84 23.10
N ALA A 140 -13.12 -26.32 22.08
CA ALA A 140 -12.79 -24.90 21.97
C ALA A 140 -14.05 -24.02 21.93
N MET A 141 -15.09 -24.45 21.20
CA MET A 141 -16.35 -23.73 21.08
C MET A 141 -17.18 -23.76 22.37
N ASP A 142 -17.25 -24.92 23.05
CA ASP A 142 -18.08 -25.09 24.25
C ASP A 142 -17.44 -24.47 25.51
N ARG A 143 -16.12 -24.58 25.65
CA ARG A 143 -15.40 -24.20 26.88
C ARG A 143 -14.51 -22.97 26.76
N MET A 144 -14.29 -22.46 25.55
CA MET A 144 -13.46 -21.26 25.30
C MET A 144 -12.13 -21.32 26.07
N GLU A 145 -11.87 -20.38 26.98
CA GLU A 145 -10.63 -20.31 27.77
C GLU A 145 -10.40 -21.49 28.72
N LYS A 146 -11.45 -22.22 29.08
CA LYS A 146 -11.39 -23.42 29.93
C LYS A 146 -11.17 -24.71 29.13
N SER A 147 -10.96 -24.59 27.82
CA SER A 147 -10.55 -25.71 26.97
C SER A 147 -9.05 -25.96 27.11
N ILE A 148 -8.68 -27.22 27.36
CA ILE A 148 -7.28 -27.64 27.39
C ILE A 148 -7.11 -28.78 26.39
N GLY A 149 -6.23 -28.61 25.43
CA GLY A 149 -5.89 -29.64 24.47
C GLY A 149 -4.49 -30.19 24.73
N VAL A 150 -4.36 -31.50 24.85
CA VAL A 150 -3.10 -32.21 25.07
C VAL A 150 -2.86 -33.15 23.90
N ILE A 151 -1.71 -33.02 23.23
CA ILE A 151 -1.25 -33.98 22.23
C ILE A 151 -0.05 -34.76 22.77
N LEU A 152 -0.19 -36.08 22.77
CA LEU A 152 0.83 -37.04 23.17
C LEU A 152 1.36 -37.79 21.94
N SER A 153 2.27 -38.74 22.17
CA SER A 153 2.87 -39.60 21.15
C SER A 153 1.85 -40.14 20.14
N GLY A 154 2.17 -40.02 18.86
CA GLY A 154 1.28 -40.40 17.77
C GLY A 154 1.87 -40.26 16.38
N MET A 155 1.22 -40.91 15.42
CA MET A 155 1.50 -40.74 13.99
C MET A 155 0.48 -39.82 13.32
N GLY A 156 0.94 -39.01 12.36
CA GLY A 156 0.11 -38.13 11.54
C GLY A 156 -0.10 -36.74 12.13
N SER A 157 -1.05 -35.96 11.62
CA SER A 157 -1.27 -34.56 12.01
C SER A 157 -2.59 -34.33 12.78
N ASP A 158 -3.30 -35.40 13.14
CA ASP A 158 -4.61 -35.33 13.81
C ASP A 158 -4.49 -34.69 15.20
N GLY A 159 -5.25 -33.62 15.44
CA GLY A 159 -5.20 -32.81 16.65
C GLY A 159 -4.51 -31.45 16.45
N THR A 160 -3.73 -31.26 15.39
CA THR A 160 -3.03 -29.99 15.12
C THR A 160 -4.01 -28.84 14.89
N LEU A 161 -5.03 -29.06 14.04
CA LEU A 161 -6.02 -28.03 13.73
C LEU A 161 -7.00 -27.84 14.89
N GLY A 162 -7.26 -28.91 15.65
CA GLY A 162 -7.98 -28.86 16.90
C GLY A 162 -7.31 -27.97 17.95
N LEU A 163 -6.01 -28.17 18.18
CA LEU A 163 -5.22 -27.35 19.10
C LEU A 163 -5.13 -25.90 18.64
N LYS A 164 -5.04 -25.68 17.32
CA LYS A 164 -5.12 -24.34 16.73
C LYS A 164 -6.43 -23.64 17.12
N ALA A 165 -7.56 -24.32 16.99
CA ALA A 165 -8.87 -23.79 17.40
C ALA A 165 -8.98 -23.53 18.91
N ILE A 166 -8.41 -24.42 19.75
CA ILE A 166 -8.30 -24.20 21.20
C ILE A 166 -7.49 -22.93 21.49
N LYS A 167 -6.36 -22.74 20.79
CA LYS A 167 -5.50 -21.55 20.93
C LYS A 167 -6.21 -20.26 20.53
N GLU A 168 -6.97 -20.28 19.42
CA GLU A 168 -7.78 -19.15 18.95
C GLU A 168 -8.83 -18.73 19.99
N ASN A 169 -9.41 -19.71 20.70
CA ASN A 169 -10.40 -19.49 21.76
C ASN A 169 -9.76 -19.34 23.15
N ASN A 170 -8.47 -19.04 23.21
CA ASN A 170 -7.73 -18.76 24.44
C ASN A 170 -7.56 -19.92 25.41
N GLY A 171 -7.82 -21.15 24.96
CA GLY A 171 -7.53 -22.35 25.72
C GLY A 171 -6.03 -22.68 25.79
N ILE A 172 -5.70 -23.67 26.62
CA ILE A 172 -4.33 -24.11 26.88
C ILE A 172 -3.97 -25.25 25.93
N VAL A 173 -2.85 -25.11 25.23
CA VAL A 173 -2.31 -26.10 24.31
C VAL A 173 -1.06 -26.74 24.90
N VAL A 174 -1.10 -28.05 25.07
CA VAL A 174 -0.02 -28.84 25.66
C VAL A 174 0.44 -29.89 24.68
N VAL A 175 1.74 -30.02 24.49
CA VAL A 175 2.34 -30.96 23.55
C VAL A 175 3.46 -31.71 24.25
N GLN A 176 3.49 -33.03 24.10
CA GLN A 176 4.62 -33.84 24.52
C GLN A 176 5.88 -33.44 23.74
N ASP A 177 7.00 -33.29 24.42
CA ASP A 177 8.30 -33.05 23.76
C ASP A 177 8.58 -34.17 22.74
N PRO A 178 8.75 -33.84 21.43
CA PRO A 178 9.05 -34.81 20.38
C PRO A 178 10.23 -35.73 20.69
N ALA A 179 11.24 -35.25 21.45
CA ALA A 179 12.41 -36.05 21.81
C ALA A 179 12.06 -37.21 22.76
N THR A 180 10.98 -37.08 23.52
CA THR A 180 10.49 -38.10 24.46
C THR A 180 9.34 -38.94 23.90
N ALA A 181 8.83 -38.59 22.72
CA ALA A 181 7.72 -39.28 22.10
C ALA A 181 8.19 -40.54 21.36
N LYS A 182 7.51 -41.67 21.59
CA LYS A 182 7.77 -42.91 20.85
C LYS A 182 7.52 -42.74 19.35
N PHE A 183 6.51 -41.94 19.01
CA PHE A 183 6.24 -41.44 17.67
C PHE A 183 6.04 -39.93 17.73
N ASP A 184 6.95 -39.22 17.06
CA ASP A 184 7.14 -37.77 17.19
C ASP A 184 6.42 -36.95 16.12
N SER A 185 5.98 -37.57 15.03
CA SER A 185 5.36 -36.85 13.90
C SER A 185 4.13 -36.02 14.30
N MET A 186 3.27 -36.53 15.20
CA MET A 186 2.10 -35.80 15.68
C MET A 186 2.48 -34.59 16.57
N PRO A 187 3.33 -34.73 17.60
CA PRO A 187 3.88 -33.58 18.32
C PRO A 187 4.62 -32.55 17.43
N ARG A 188 5.43 -32.99 16.47
CA ARG A 188 6.17 -32.09 15.54
C ARG A 188 5.24 -31.27 14.65
N SER A 189 4.21 -31.92 14.09
CA SER A 189 3.17 -31.26 13.30
C SER A 189 2.52 -30.10 14.06
N VAL A 190 2.32 -30.26 15.38
CA VAL A 190 1.79 -29.19 16.22
C VAL A 190 2.80 -28.05 16.36
N LEU A 191 4.06 -28.35 16.69
CA LEU A 191 5.10 -27.34 16.88
C LEU A 191 5.38 -26.47 15.65
N GLU A 192 5.14 -26.99 14.46
CA GLU A 192 5.31 -26.26 13.20
C GLU A 192 4.20 -25.22 12.95
N LEU A 193 2.97 -25.52 13.39
CA LEU A 193 1.73 -24.79 13.04
C LEU A 193 1.07 -24.04 14.21
N VAL A 194 1.38 -24.42 15.45
CA VAL A 194 0.78 -23.86 16.68
C VAL A 194 1.89 -23.66 17.69
N VAL A 195 1.91 -22.49 18.34
CA VAL A 195 2.83 -22.24 19.48
C VAL A 195 2.23 -22.86 20.75
N PRO A 196 2.76 -23.98 21.28
CA PRO A 196 2.18 -24.62 22.47
C PRO A 196 2.49 -23.81 23.73
N ASP A 197 1.63 -23.94 24.74
CA ASP A 197 1.82 -23.35 26.06
C ASP A 197 2.81 -24.16 26.91
N ILE A 198 2.74 -25.48 26.79
CA ILE A 198 3.66 -26.40 27.45
C ILE A 198 4.22 -27.34 26.39
N VAL A 199 5.54 -27.42 26.34
CA VAL A 199 6.29 -28.48 25.67
C VAL A 199 7.15 -29.15 26.74
N ALA A 200 6.86 -30.41 27.07
CA ALA A 200 7.53 -31.11 28.16
C ALA A 200 7.43 -32.64 27.99
N SER A 201 8.23 -33.38 28.76
CA SER A 201 8.05 -34.82 28.89
C SER A 201 6.69 -35.14 29.51
N VAL A 202 6.13 -36.32 29.19
CA VAL A 202 4.80 -36.75 29.66
C VAL A 202 4.65 -36.69 31.18
N GLU A 203 5.73 -36.98 31.91
CA GLU A 203 5.78 -37.01 33.37
C GLU A 203 5.73 -35.59 33.98
N GLU A 204 6.28 -34.60 33.28
CA GLU A 204 6.28 -33.20 33.69
C GLU A 204 5.00 -32.46 33.30
N ILE A 205 4.27 -32.95 32.31
CA ILE A 205 3.05 -32.29 31.83
C ILE A 205 2.03 -32.07 32.97
N PRO A 206 1.64 -33.08 33.77
CA PRO A 206 0.70 -32.93 34.88
C PRO A 206 1.05 -31.79 35.86
N SER A 207 2.30 -31.69 36.28
CA SER A 207 2.74 -30.68 37.25
C SER A 207 2.72 -29.28 36.64
N LYS A 208 3.20 -29.12 35.40
CA LYS A 208 3.16 -27.84 34.66
C LYS A 208 1.73 -27.39 34.38
N MET A 209 0.83 -28.31 34.01
CA MET A 209 -0.59 -28.01 33.77
C MET A 209 -1.28 -27.48 35.03
N LEU A 210 -1.08 -28.15 36.17
CA LEU A 210 -1.65 -27.71 37.44
C LEU A 210 -1.08 -26.37 37.89
N ALA A 211 0.21 -26.12 37.65
CA ALA A 211 0.82 -24.84 37.93
C ALA A 211 0.18 -23.73 37.10
N ILE A 212 -0.01 -23.91 35.80
CA ILE A 212 -0.69 -22.90 34.96
C ILE A 212 -2.12 -22.63 35.46
N LEU A 213 -2.89 -23.67 35.81
CA LEU A 213 -4.28 -23.53 36.26
C LEU A 213 -4.43 -22.89 37.63
N ASN A 214 -3.52 -23.16 38.56
CA ASN A 214 -3.50 -22.50 39.87
C ASN A 214 -3.17 -21.00 39.78
N TYR A 215 -2.52 -20.57 38.70
CA TYR A 215 -2.14 -19.18 38.43
C TYR A 215 -3.13 -18.41 37.57
N PHE A 216 -4.18 -19.07 37.04
CA PHE A 216 -5.34 -18.39 36.47
C PHE A 216 -6.36 -18.12 37.60
N PRO A 217 -6.36 -16.94 38.25
CA PRO A 217 -7.44 -16.60 39.15
C PRO A 217 -8.76 -16.60 38.36
N HIS A 218 -9.82 -17.14 38.96
CA HIS A 218 -11.19 -16.88 38.51
C HIS A 218 -11.38 -15.36 38.37
N VAL A 219 -11.57 -14.91 37.14
CA VAL A 219 -11.76 -13.50 36.80
C VAL A 219 -13.22 -13.11 37.10
N ASP A 220 -13.59 -13.09 38.38
CA ASP A 220 -14.88 -12.55 38.82
C ASP A 220 -14.77 -11.07 39.24
N ASP A 221 -13.57 -10.48 39.24
CA ASP A 221 -13.32 -9.08 39.67
C ASP A 221 -12.45 -8.30 38.65
N GLU A 222 -12.93 -8.14 37.42
CA GLU A 222 -12.24 -7.38 36.35
C GLU A 222 -11.99 -5.91 36.72
N SER A 223 -12.84 -5.29 37.53
CA SER A 223 -12.82 -3.84 37.76
C SER A 223 -11.79 -3.36 38.81
N ASN A 224 -11.42 -4.22 39.78
CA ASN A 224 -10.50 -3.84 40.86
C ASN A 224 -9.02 -4.20 40.56
N PHE A 225 -8.74 -5.16 39.68
CA PHE A 225 -7.37 -5.60 39.37
C PHE A 225 -6.67 -4.69 38.34
N ILE A 226 -7.41 -4.17 37.35
CA ILE A 226 -6.87 -3.33 36.27
C ILE A 226 -6.33 -1.99 36.82
N ASN A 227 -7.01 -1.40 37.81
CA ASN A 227 -6.60 -0.12 38.40
C ASN A 227 -5.32 -0.17 39.25
N LYS A 228 -4.94 -1.33 39.83
CA LYS A 228 -3.69 -1.48 40.61
C LYS A 228 -2.48 -1.84 39.75
N SER A 229 -2.70 -2.41 38.57
CA SER A 229 -1.66 -3.01 37.71
C SER A 229 -1.21 -2.12 36.56
N LYS A 230 -1.93 -1.01 36.29
CA LYS A 230 -1.72 -0.16 35.11
C LYS A 230 -0.28 0.32 34.94
N ASN A 231 0.37 0.75 36.02
CA ASN A 231 1.77 1.21 35.99
C ASN A 231 2.77 0.09 35.61
N ASN A 232 2.49 -1.18 35.93
CA ASN A 232 3.36 -2.28 35.52
C ASN A 232 3.10 -2.71 34.07
N LEU A 233 1.85 -2.67 33.62
CA LEU A 233 1.51 -2.88 32.21
C LEU A 233 2.20 -1.84 31.32
N ASP A 234 2.16 -0.56 31.70
CA ASP A 234 2.85 0.52 30.99
C ASP A 234 4.36 0.26 30.90
N LYS A 235 4.99 -0.22 31.98
CA LYS A 235 6.41 -0.61 31.97
C LYS A 235 6.70 -1.75 30.99
N ILE A 236 5.86 -2.79 30.96
CA ILE A 236 6.01 -3.89 30.00
C ILE A 236 5.86 -3.38 28.56
N ILE A 237 4.90 -2.49 28.30
CA ILE A 237 4.71 -1.86 26.98
C ILE A 237 5.94 -1.02 26.59
N ILE A 238 6.53 -0.28 27.54
CA ILE A 238 7.78 0.47 27.30
C ILE A 238 8.94 -0.47 26.99
N LEU A 239 9.08 -1.59 27.70
CA LEU A 239 10.12 -2.60 27.43
C LEU A 239 9.94 -3.23 26.05
N LEU A 240 8.72 -3.63 25.71
CA LEU A 240 8.37 -4.14 24.37
C LEU A 240 8.70 -3.10 23.29
N ARG A 241 8.29 -1.84 23.49
CA ARG A 241 8.57 -0.76 22.53
C ARG A 241 10.05 -0.48 22.39
N GLY A 242 10.81 -0.50 23.48
CA GLY A 242 12.25 -0.27 23.49
C GLY A 242 13.04 -1.37 22.77
N HIS A 243 12.64 -2.63 22.94
CA HIS A 243 13.33 -3.78 22.37
C HIS A 243 12.88 -4.10 20.93
N THR A 244 11.58 -4.00 20.64
CA THR A 244 10.99 -4.42 19.35
C THR A 244 10.68 -3.26 18.41
N GLY A 245 10.64 -2.01 18.92
CA GLY A 245 10.24 -0.84 18.14
C GLY A 245 8.72 -0.72 17.88
N HIS A 246 7.91 -1.66 18.37
CA HIS A 246 6.46 -1.69 18.20
C HIS A 246 5.71 -1.22 19.44
N ASP A 247 4.65 -0.44 19.23
CA ASP A 247 3.88 0.14 20.32
C ASP A 247 2.52 -0.57 20.50
N PHE A 248 2.33 -1.14 21.69
CA PHE A 248 1.09 -1.81 22.09
C PHE A 248 0.22 -0.96 23.03
N SER A 249 0.55 0.32 23.25
CA SER A 249 -0.19 1.20 24.16
C SER A 249 -1.69 1.34 23.85
N MET A 250 -2.08 1.23 22.59
CA MET A 250 -3.47 1.34 22.12
C MET A 250 -4.08 -0.02 21.75
N TYR A 251 -3.53 -1.12 22.27
CA TYR A 251 -4.15 -2.45 22.19
C TYR A 251 -5.03 -2.69 23.41
N LYS A 252 -6.02 -3.57 23.28
CA LYS A 252 -6.97 -3.86 24.35
C LYS A 252 -6.25 -4.37 25.59
N GLU A 253 -6.37 -3.63 26.69
CA GLU A 253 -5.70 -3.95 27.96
C GLU A 253 -6.04 -5.37 28.42
N SER A 254 -7.30 -5.81 28.31
CA SER A 254 -7.73 -7.17 28.68
C SER A 254 -7.04 -8.26 27.86
N THR A 255 -6.79 -8.01 26.57
CA THR A 255 -6.10 -8.97 25.69
C THR A 255 -4.62 -9.03 26.02
N LEU A 256 -3.96 -7.88 26.20
CA LEU A 256 -2.55 -7.81 26.59
C LEU A 256 -2.33 -8.46 27.96
N MET A 257 -3.13 -8.10 28.96
CA MET A 257 -2.99 -8.62 30.32
C MET A 257 -3.16 -10.13 30.35
N ARG A 258 -4.12 -10.69 29.61
CA ARG A 258 -4.30 -12.14 29.54
C ARG A 258 -3.08 -12.87 28.94
N ARG A 259 -2.42 -12.28 27.94
CA ARG A 259 -1.20 -12.83 27.32
C ARG A 259 0.01 -12.70 28.24
N ILE A 260 0.13 -11.57 28.93
CA ILE A 260 1.18 -11.31 29.93
C ILE A 260 1.04 -12.26 31.12
N GLU A 261 -0.16 -12.39 31.68
CA GLU A 261 -0.45 -13.32 32.79
C GLU A 261 -0.15 -14.76 32.39
N ARG A 262 -0.42 -15.14 31.13
CA ARG A 262 -0.05 -16.46 30.62
C ARG A 262 1.46 -16.69 30.59
N ARG A 263 2.24 -15.76 30.02
CA ARG A 263 3.72 -15.86 30.01
C ARG A 263 4.30 -15.83 31.43
N LYS A 264 3.73 -15.01 32.30
CA LYS A 264 4.06 -14.94 33.73
C LYS A 264 3.82 -16.30 34.42
N GLY A 265 2.71 -16.97 34.10
CA GLY A 265 2.36 -18.29 34.62
C GLY A 265 3.32 -19.41 34.17
N ILE A 266 3.84 -19.35 32.95
CA ILE A 266 4.87 -20.29 32.45
C ILE A 266 6.14 -20.23 33.29
N HIS A 267 6.53 -19.03 33.74
CA HIS A 267 7.73 -18.82 34.57
C HIS A 267 7.46 -18.90 36.08
N HIS A 268 6.23 -19.28 36.49
CA HIS A 268 5.82 -19.35 37.91
C HIS A 268 6.04 -18.05 38.69
N ILE A 269 5.81 -16.89 38.04
CA ILE A 269 6.00 -15.59 38.67
C ILE A 269 4.65 -15.09 39.25
N ASP A 270 4.58 -14.86 40.56
CA ASP A 270 3.30 -14.48 41.19
C ASP A 270 2.88 -13.03 40.86
N LYS A 271 3.85 -12.11 40.91
CA LYS A 271 3.61 -10.66 40.83
C LYS A 271 4.07 -10.10 39.50
N ILE A 272 3.23 -9.28 38.87
CA ILE A 272 3.57 -8.61 37.61
C ILE A 272 4.82 -7.72 37.74
N GLN A 273 5.09 -7.11 38.90
CA GLN A 273 6.33 -6.36 39.15
C GLN A 273 7.59 -7.23 38.96
N ASN A 274 7.55 -8.47 39.47
CA ASN A 274 8.66 -9.41 39.33
C ASN A 274 8.82 -9.84 37.88
N TYR A 275 7.72 -9.94 37.13
CA TYR A 275 7.76 -10.22 35.70
C TYR A 275 8.37 -9.06 34.91
N VAL A 276 8.09 -7.80 35.26
CA VAL A 276 8.78 -6.64 34.66
C VAL A 276 10.28 -6.74 34.87
N ARG A 277 10.73 -7.10 36.08
CA ARG A 277 12.15 -7.31 36.38
C ARG A 277 12.74 -8.48 35.58
N PHE A 278 12.01 -9.58 35.49
CA PHE A 278 12.43 -10.75 34.70
C PHE A 278 12.61 -10.40 33.22
N LEU A 279 11.70 -9.62 32.64
CA LEU A 279 11.82 -9.11 31.26
C LEU A 279 13.06 -8.22 31.08
N GLN A 280 13.40 -7.38 32.07
CA GLN A 280 14.61 -6.55 32.03
C GLN A 280 15.89 -7.37 32.07
N GLU A 281 15.90 -8.48 32.81
CA GLU A 281 17.06 -9.37 32.96
C GLU A 281 17.16 -10.39 31.80
N ASN A 282 16.07 -10.65 31.07
CA ASN A 282 15.99 -11.66 30.01
C ASN A 282 15.38 -11.10 28.71
N PRO A 283 16.18 -10.51 27.81
CA PRO A 283 15.70 -9.94 26.55
C PRO A 283 14.97 -10.96 25.64
N ASN A 284 15.40 -12.22 25.65
CA ASN A 284 14.74 -13.30 24.90
C ASN A 284 13.27 -13.50 25.32
N GLU A 285 12.93 -13.27 26.60
CA GLU A 285 11.53 -13.33 27.05
C GLU A 285 10.69 -12.20 26.46
N ILE A 286 11.28 -11.03 26.22
CA ILE A 286 10.59 -9.90 25.56
C ILE A 286 10.22 -10.30 24.12
N GLU A 287 11.11 -10.97 23.39
CA GLU A 287 10.81 -11.47 22.04
C GLU A 287 9.74 -12.55 22.04
N LEU A 288 9.76 -13.47 23.02
CA LEU A 288 8.73 -14.50 23.16
C LEU A 288 7.37 -13.90 23.54
N LEU A 289 7.36 -12.91 24.45
CA LEU A 289 6.15 -12.16 24.78
C LEU A 289 5.64 -11.39 23.55
N PHE A 290 6.52 -10.76 22.77
CA PHE A 290 6.14 -10.11 21.52
C PHE A 290 5.49 -11.09 20.55
N LYS A 291 6.09 -12.26 20.30
CA LYS A 291 5.50 -13.32 19.46
C LYS A 291 4.17 -13.81 20.01
N GLU A 292 4.02 -13.91 21.33
CA GLU A 292 2.77 -14.29 21.98
C GLU A 292 1.64 -13.26 21.75
N LEU A 293 1.98 -11.98 21.63
CA LEU A 293 1.03 -10.91 21.32
C LEU A 293 0.59 -10.92 19.84
N LEU A 294 1.42 -11.45 18.95
CA LEU A 294 1.12 -11.59 17.51
C LEU A 294 0.35 -12.90 17.26
N ILE A 295 -0.97 -12.82 17.18
CA ILE A 295 -1.81 -13.99 16.89
C ILE A 295 -1.72 -14.33 15.40
N GLY A 296 -0.82 -15.25 15.03
CA GLY A 296 -0.54 -15.64 13.65
C GLY A 296 -1.49 -16.67 13.02
N VAL A 297 -2.65 -16.93 13.60
CA VAL A 297 -3.54 -17.98 13.10
C VAL A 297 -4.35 -17.53 11.88
N THR A 298 -4.03 -18.12 10.72
CA THR A 298 -4.74 -17.89 9.45
C THR A 298 -5.03 -19.21 8.70
N SER A 299 -5.93 -19.19 7.72
CA SER A 299 -6.28 -20.34 6.88
C SER A 299 -6.71 -19.87 5.49
N PHE A 300 -6.58 -20.75 4.48
CA PHE A 300 -7.06 -20.45 3.13
C PHE A 300 -8.57 -20.25 3.11
N PHE A 301 -9.04 -19.28 2.32
CA PHE A 301 -10.46 -18.98 2.13
C PHE A 301 -11.28 -18.85 3.44
N ARG A 302 -10.68 -18.31 4.50
CA ARG A 302 -11.33 -18.09 5.80
C ARG A 302 -12.65 -17.34 5.63
N ASP A 303 -13.74 -17.87 6.21
CA ASP A 303 -15.13 -17.45 5.98
C ASP A 303 -15.56 -17.57 4.50
N PRO A 304 -15.90 -18.78 4.02
CA PRO A 304 -16.16 -19.04 2.60
C PRO A 304 -17.23 -18.15 1.95
N GLU A 305 -18.27 -17.74 2.71
CA GLU A 305 -19.31 -16.82 2.24
C GLU A 305 -18.74 -15.47 1.76
N VAL A 306 -17.69 -14.97 2.42
CA VAL A 306 -17.06 -13.69 2.08
C VAL A 306 -16.31 -13.80 0.75
N TRP A 307 -15.58 -14.89 0.54
CA TRP A 307 -14.85 -15.15 -0.70
C TRP A 307 -15.78 -15.43 -1.89
N ALA A 308 -16.91 -16.08 -1.65
CA ALA A 308 -17.94 -16.28 -2.69
C ALA A 308 -18.48 -14.94 -3.17
N LYS A 309 -18.90 -14.05 -2.26
CA LYS A 309 -19.36 -12.69 -2.59
C LYS A 309 -18.29 -11.88 -3.33
N LEU A 310 -17.04 -11.98 -2.87
CA LEU A 310 -15.90 -11.32 -3.51
C LEU A 310 -15.72 -11.77 -4.97
N LYS A 311 -15.77 -13.08 -5.21
CA LYS A 311 -15.57 -13.72 -6.52
C LYS A 311 -16.74 -13.52 -7.48
N GLU A 312 -17.98 -13.59 -7.01
CA GLU A 312 -19.18 -13.61 -7.86
C GLU A 312 -19.70 -12.22 -8.21
N GLU A 313 -19.52 -11.23 -7.32
CA GLU A 313 -20.14 -9.92 -7.47
C GLU A 313 -19.13 -8.78 -7.46
N ILE A 314 -18.23 -8.76 -6.48
CA ILE A 314 -17.40 -7.58 -6.19
C ILE A 314 -16.27 -7.40 -7.21
N ILE A 315 -15.40 -8.39 -7.36
CA ILE A 315 -14.26 -8.31 -8.28
C ILE A 315 -14.72 -8.22 -9.74
N PRO A 316 -15.71 -9.01 -10.22
CA PRO A 316 -16.22 -8.87 -11.58
C PRO A 316 -16.69 -7.45 -11.92
N ASN A 317 -17.40 -6.78 -11.00
CA ASN A 317 -17.83 -5.40 -11.18
C ASN A 317 -16.63 -4.44 -11.32
N ILE A 318 -15.61 -4.58 -10.47
CA ILE A 318 -14.37 -3.79 -10.59
C ILE A 318 -13.69 -4.03 -11.95
N LEU A 319 -13.49 -5.29 -12.34
CA LEU A 319 -12.78 -5.64 -13.58
C LEU A 319 -13.53 -5.15 -14.85
N SER A 320 -14.86 -5.03 -14.78
CA SER A 320 -15.68 -4.52 -15.89
C SER A 320 -15.43 -3.04 -16.19
N GLU A 321 -15.24 -2.22 -15.15
CA GLU A 321 -15.06 -0.76 -15.24
C GLU A 321 -13.61 -0.37 -15.62
N LEU A 322 -12.64 -1.25 -15.40
CA LEU A 322 -11.22 -0.96 -15.59
C LEU A 322 -10.78 -0.96 -17.07
N PRO A 323 -9.89 -0.03 -17.48
CA PRO A 323 -9.34 0.02 -18.82
C PRO A 323 -8.29 -1.08 -19.06
N SER A 324 -8.06 -1.43 -20.33
CA SER A 324 -7.00 -2.39 -20.70
C SER A 324 -5.61 -1.83 -20.35
N GLY A 325 -4.73 -2.66 -19.80
CA GLY A 325 -3.40 -2.27 -19.32
C GLY A 325 -3.34 -1.76 -17.87
N TYR A 326 -4.47 -1.68 -17.17
CA TYR A 326 -4.53 -1.22 -15.79
C TYR A 326 -3.83 -2.19 -14.82
N VAL A 327 -3.17 -1.65 -13.79
CA VAL A 327 -2.57 -2.41 -12.70
C VAL A 327 -3.49 -2.31 -11.49
N LEU A 328 -4.23 -3.38 -11.21
CA LEU A 328 -5.06 -3.48 -10.02
C LEU A 328 -4.17 -3.71 -8.80
N ARG A 329 -4.29 -2.83 -7.81
CA ARG A 329 -3.48 -2.88 -6.59
C ARG A 329 -4.33 -3.26 -5.39
N ALA A 330 -3.93 -4.32 -4.70
CA ALA A 330 -4.58 -4.76 -3.48
C ALA A 330 -3.61 -4.75 -2.29
N TRP A 331 -4.11 -4.55 -1.07
CA TRP A 331 -3.32 -4.63 0.16
C TRP A 331 -3.97 -5.54 1.19
N VAL A 332 -3.17 -6.47 1.71
CA VAL A 332 -3.49 -7.43 2.78
C VAL A 332 -2.59 -7.11 3.99
N PRO A 333 -2.96 -6.14 4.85
CA PRO A 333 -2.32 -5.95 6.14
C PRO A 333 -2.57 -7.13 7.10
N ALA A 334 -1.58 -7.43 7.95
CA ALA A 334 -1.56 -8.57 8.87
C ALA A 334 -1.77 -9.92 8.16
N CYS A 335 -0.98 -10.18 7.10
CA CYS A 335 -1.14 -11.37 6.27
C CYS A 335 -0.71 -12.69 6.94
N SER A 336 -0.05 -12.64 8.10
CA SER A 336 0.57 -13.78 8.79
C SER A 336 1.39 -14.63 7.81
N THR A 337 1.17 -15.95 7.78
CA THR A 337 1.84 -16.93 6.91
C THR A 337 1.38 -16.91 5.44
N GLY A 338 0.54 -15.94 5.05
CA GLY A 338 0.26 -15.59 3.66
C GLY A 338 -0.98 -16.23 3.04
N GLU A 339 -1.71 -17.10 3.74
CA GLU A 339 -2.88 -17.83 3.23
C GLU A 339 -3.96 -16.90 2.66
N GLU A 340 -4.21 -15.75 3.29
CA GLU A 340 -5.19 -14.76 2.80
C GLU A 340 -4.73 -14.10 1.49
N ALA A 341 -3.45 -13.71 1.41
CA ALA A 341 -2.89 -13.09 0.21
C ALA A 341 -2.91 -14.06 -0.98
N TYR A 342 -2.56 -15.34 -0.73
CA TYR A 342 -2.66 -16.39 -1.74
C TYR A 342 -4.11 -16.68 -2.15
N SER A 343 -5.05 -16.69 -1.20
CA SER A 343 -6.48 -16.87 -1.49
C SER A 343 -6.98 -15.76 -2.43
N LEU A 344 -6.58 -14.51 -2.18
CA LEU A 344 -6.92 -13.36 -3.02
C LEU A 344 -6.30 -13.48 -4.43
N ALA A 345 -5.02 -13.84 -4.52
CA ALA A 345 -4.34 -14.05 -5.80
C ALA A 345 -5.00 -15.15 -6.64
N ILE A 346 -5.36 -16.28 -6.01
CA ILE A 346 -6.08 -17.38 -6.69
C ILE A 346 -7.43 -16.90 -7.23
N VAL A 347 -8.20 -16.14 -6.45
CA VAL A 347 -9.50 -15.60 -6.92
C VAL A 347 -9.32 -14.66 -8.10
N PHE A 348 -8.28 -13.82 -8.09
CA PHE A 348 -7.97 -12.97 -9.24
C PHE A 348 -7.63 -13.78 -10.49
N GLU A 349 -6.77 -14.80 -10.37
CA GLU A 349 -6.38 -15.65 -11.51
C GLU A 349 -7.59 -16.43 -12.08
N GLU A 350 -8.46 -16.93 -11.22
CA GLU A 350 -9.72 -17.61 -11.62
C GLU A 350 -10.69 -16.69 -12.38
N LEU A 351 -10.64 -15.38 -12.14
CA LEU A 351 -11.50 -14.41 -12.81
C LEU A 351 -10.85 -13.81 -14.06
N LEU A 352 -9.56 -13.54 -14.03
CA LEU A 352 -8.80 -13.04 -15.18
C LEU A 352 -8.77 -14.05 -16.32
N SER A 353 -8.69 -15.35 -16.02
CA SER A 353 -8.79 -16.42 -17.03
C SER A 353 -10.13 -16.49 -17.76
N LYS A 354 -11.20 -15.87 -17.20
CA LYS A 354 -12.54 -15.83 -17.80
C LYS A 354 -12.80 -14.56 -18.64
N ILE A 355 -11.93 -13.57 -18.58
CA ILE A 355 -12.08 -12.29 -19.29
C ILE A 355 -11.51 -12.41 -20.71
N GLU A 356 -12.15 -11.75 -21.68
CA GLU A 356 -11.68 -11.72 -23.07
C GLU A 356 -10.22 -11.26 -23.19
N VAL A 357 -9.45 -11.92 -24.07
CA VAL A 357 -8.01 -11.73 -24.33
C VAL A 357 -7.61 -10.27 -24.64
N SER A 358 -8.58 -9.42 -25.00
CA SER A 358 -8.42 -7.99 -25.32
C SER A 358 -8.15 -7.08 -24.11
N LYS A 359 -8.58 -7.46 -22.89
CA LYS A 359 -8.31 -6.70 -21.65
C LYS A 359 -7.11 -7.30 -20.91
N ARG A 360 -5.93 -6.68 -21.03
CA ARG A 360 -4.73 -7.07 -20.26
C ARG A 360 -4.69 -6.33 -18.92
N ILE A 361 -5.22 -6.93 -17.85
CA ILE A 361 -5.14 -6.37 -16.49
C ILE A 361 -4.00 -7.07 -15.74
N LYS A 362 -3.15 -6.30 -15.07
CA LYS A 362 -2.13 -6.84 -14.16
C LYS A 362 -2.60 -6.69 -12.72
N VAL A 363 -2.30 -7.66 -11.86
CA VAL A 363 -2.63 -7.62 -10.43
C VAL A 363 -1.35 -7.55 -9.63
N GLN A 364 -1.33 -6.66 -8.63
CA GLN A 364 -0.27 -6.56 -7.64
C GLN A 364 -0.88 -6.50 -6.24
N ILE A 365 -0.54 -7.48 -5.41
CA ILE A 365 -1.00 -7.61 -4.03
C ILE A 365 0.16 -7.31 -3.10
N PHE A 366 0.03 -6.29 -2.27
CA PHE A 366 0.95 -6.05 -1.16
C PHE A 366 0.45 -6.86 0.04
N ALA A 367 1.28 -7.73 0.59
CA ALA A 367 0.94 -8.55 1.75
C ALA A 367 1.96 -8.25 2.85
N THR A 368 1.48 -7.77 4.00
CA THR A 368 2.39 -7.24 5.02
C THR A 368 2.04 -7.67 6.42
N ASP A 369 3.05 -7.90 7.25
CA ASP A 369 2.90 -8.31 8.65
C ASP A 369 4.02 -7.71 9.52
N LEU A 370 3.83 -7.72 10.84
CA LEU A 370 4.85 -7.38 11.83
C LEU A 370 5.84 -8.53 12.04
N ASP A 371 5.39 -9.79 11.91
CA ASP A 371 6.24 -10.96 12.13
C ASP A 371 7.05 -11.32 10.87
N ILE A 372 8.36 -11.08 10.95
CA ILE A 372 9.34 -11.39 9.89
C ILE A 372 9.35 -12.88 9.57
N LEU A 373 9.25 -13.75 10.58
CA LEU A 373 9.29 -15.21 10.36
C LEU A 373 8.06 -15.70 9.60
N SER A 374 6.88 -15.14 9.90
CA SER A 374 5.66 -15.41 9.16
C SER A 374 5.75 -14.91 7.71
N ILE A 375 6.34 -13.74 7.47
CA ILE A 375 6.62 -13.22 6.12
C ILE A 375 7.58 -14.13 5.34
N GLU A 376 8.63 -14.65 5.97
CA GLU A 376 9.54 -15.59 5.31
C GLU A 376 8.86 -16.92 4.95
N LYS A 377 8.03 -17.45 5.85
CA LYS A 377 7.19 -18.62 5.57
C LYS A 377 6.24 -18.34 4.39
N ALA A 378 5.59 -17.18 4.39
CA ALA A 378 4.70 -16.75 3.32
C ALA A 378 5.43 -16.65 1.97
N ARG A 379 6.64 -16.07 1.93
CA ARG A 379 7.48 -15.98 0.72
C ARG A 379 7.89 -17.34 0.15
N LYS A 380 8.17 -18.32 1.02
CA LYS A 380 8.46 -19.71 0.61
C LYS A 380 7.26 -20.35 -0.09
N GLY A 381 6.05 -20.00 0.35
CA GLY A 381 4.79 -20.45 -0.25
C GLY A 381 4.56 -21.96 -0.14
N PHE A 382 5.18 -22.61 0.86
CA PHE A 382 5.04 -24.03 1.14
C PHE A 382 4.08 -24.23 2.30
N PHE A 383 3.12 -25.13 2.14
CA PHE A 383 2.10 -25.44 3.14
C PHE A 383 1.95 -26.96 3.29
N HIS A 384 1.71 -27.44 4.50
CA HIS A 384 1.52 -28.86 4.77
C HIS A 384 0.26 -29.42 4.08
N SER A 385 0.20 -30.75 3.97
CA SER A 385 -0.94 -31.48 3.39
C SER A 385 -2.30 -31.18 4.03
N THR A 386 -2.33 -30.55 5.21
CA THR A 386 -3.55 -30.13 5.91
C THR A 386 -4.38 -29.10 5.14
N ILE A 387 -3.80 -28.36 4.18
CA ILE A 387 -4.53 -27.36 3.38
C ILE A 387 -5.65 -27.96 2.50
N THR A 388 -5.64 -29.27 2.23
CA THR A 388 -6.67 -29.95 1.41
C THR A 388 -8.06 -29.91 2.04
N LYS A 389 -8.16 -29.52 3.32
CA LYS A 389 -9.45 -29.29 3.99
C LYS A 389 -10.05 -27.92 3.66
N ASP A 390 -9.20 -26.91 3.50
CA ASP A 390 -9.61 -25.52 3.31
C ASP A 390 -9.63 -25.12 1.82
N VAL A 391 -8.85 -25.82 0.99
CA VAL A 391 -8.73 -25.59 -0.45
C VAL A 391 -9.37 -26.73 -1.22
N ALA A 392 -10.28 -26.40 -2.14
CA ALA A 392 -10.92 -27.37 -3.03
C ALA A 392 -9.88 -28.09 -3.92
N LYS A 393 -10.13 -29.37 -4.22
CA LYS A 393 -9.21 -30.21 -5.02
C LYS A 393 -8.85 -29.60 -6.39
N GLU A 394 -9.81 -28.95 -7.04
CA GLU A 394 -9.59 -28.26 -8.32
C GLU A 394 -8.54 -27.15 -8.20
N ARG A 395 -8.62 -26.33 -7.14
CA ARG A 395 -7.63 -25.27 -6.86
C ARG A 395 -6.26 -25.84 -6.51
N ILE A 396 -6.21 -26.95 -5.77
CA ILE A 396 -4.93 -27.63 -5.47
C ILE A 396 -4.25 -28.07 -6.76
N ASN A 397 -4.98 -28.74 -7.66
CA ASN A 397 -4.41 -29.23 -8.91
C ASN A 397 -3.96 -28.10 -9.84
N ASN A 398 -4.66 -26.95 -9.84
CA ASN A 398 -4.38 -25.85 -10.75
C ASN A 398 -3.32 -24.86 -10.24
N PHE A 399 -3.26 -24.62 -8.92
CA PHE A 399 -2.47 -23.53 -8.33
C PHE A 399 -1.35 -23.98 -7.39
N PHE A 400 -1.22 -25.29 -7.14
CA PHE A 400 -0.19 -25.84 -6.27
C PHE A 400 0.58 -26.96 -6.96
N THR A 401 1.85 -27.10 -6.59
CA THR A 401 2.71 -28.22 -6.96
C THR A 401 2.90 -29.10 -5.72
N GLN A 402 2.63 -30.40 -5.86
CA GLN A 402 2.80 -31.36 -4.77
C GLN A 402 4.30 -31.66 -4.54
N GLU A 403 4.72 -31.59 -3.28
CA GLU A 403 6.07 -31.94 -2.80
C GLU A 403 5.94 -33.01 -1.68
N ASN A 404 7.04 -33.68 -1.31
CA ASN A 404 7.03 -34.88 -0.44
C ASN A 404 6.15 -34.73 0.84
N ASP A 405 6.22 -33.59 1.52
CA ASP A 405 5.54 -33.35 2.80
C ASP A 405 4.43 -32.27 2.72
N GLY A 406 4.03 -31.83 1.52
CA GLY A 406 3.04 -30.76 1.38
C GLY A 406 2.80 -30.25 -0.04
N TYR A 407 2.37 -28.99 -0.14
CA TYR A 407 2.03 -28.31 -1.38
C TYR A 407 2.72 -26.96 -1.43
N ARG A 408 3.35 -26.65 -2.56
CA ARG A 408 3.93 -25.33 -2.84
C ARG A 408 3.03 -24.56 -3.81
N VAL A 409 2.77 -23.30 -3.51
CA VAL A 409 2.03 -22.41 -4.43
C VAL A 409 2.84 -22.17 -5.70
N ASN A 410 2.18 -22.26 -6.86
CA ASN A 410 2.80 -22.06 -8.17
C ASN A 410 3.40 -20.65 -8.31
N THR A 411 4.49 -20.55 -9.08
CA THR A 411 5.25 -19.30 -9.27
C THR A 411 4.38 -18.18 -9.84
N SER A 412 3.45 -18.48 -10.75
CA SER A 412 2.54 -17.48 -11.34
C SER A 412 1.68 -16.74 -10.31
N ILE A 413 1.19 -17.45 -9.30
CA ILE A 413 0.41 -16.86 -8.20
C ILE A 413 1.35 -16.07 -7.26
N ARG A 414 2.54 -16.60 -6.97
CA ARG A 414 3.52 -15.95 -6.10
C ARG A 414 4.02 -14.62 -6.66
N GLU A 415 4.20 -14.52 -7.98
CA GLU A 415 4.65 -13.29 -8.66
C GLU A 415 3.63 -12.13 -8.57
N MET A 416 2.37 -12.41 -8.28
CA MET A 416 1.35 -11.37 -8.04
C MET A 416 1.52 -10.70 -6.67
N ILE A 417 2.25 -11.32 -5.74
CA ILE A 417 2.27 -10.93 -4.33
C ILE A 417 3.66 -10.41 -3.93
N VAL A 418 3.67 -9.24 -3.29
CA VAL A 418 4.86 -8.65 -2.67
C VAL A 418 4.71 -8.74 -1.16
N PHE A 419 5.48 -9.63 -0.54
CA PHE A 419 5.54 -9.79 0.91
C PHE A 419 6.58 -8.86 1.53
N ALA A 420 6.20 -8.07 2.53
CA ALA A 420 7.12 -7.17 3.24
C ALA A 420 6.78 -7.03 4.73
N PRO A 421 7.78 -6.92 5.63
CA PRO A 421 7.53 -6.51 7.00
C PRO A 421 7.02 -5.06 7.01
N HIS A 422 5.92 -4.79 7.72
CA HIS A 422 5.32 -3.45 7.79
C HIS A 422 4.49 -3.28 9.06
N ASN A 423 4.69 -2.16 9.73
CA ASN A 423 3.87 -1.70 10.83
C ASN A 423 2.83 -0.68 10.34
N VAL A 424 1.59 -1.12 10.17
CA VAL A 424 0.44 -0.31 9.71
C VAL A 424 0.24 0.99 10.52
N VAL A 425 0.68 1.02 11.77
CA VAL A 425 0.51 2.18 12.67
C VAL A 425 1.64 3.21 12.55
N LYS A 426 2.85 2.78 12.19
CA LYS A 426 4.07 3.61 12.20
C LYS A 426 4.57 3.91 10.79
N ASP A 427 4.53 2.92 9.93
CA ASP A 427 5.12 2.97 8.60
C ASP A 427 4.17 3.63 7.60
N PRO A 428 4.68 4.25 6.52
CA PRO A 428 3.85 4.85 5.49
C PRO A 428 2.90 3.81 4.84
N PRO A 429 1.63 4.14 4.60
CA PRO A 429 0.70 3.22 3.97
C PRO A 429 0.91 3.12 2.45
N PHE A 430 0.49 1.99 1.87
CA PHE A 430 0.37 1.86 0.42
C PHE A 430 -0.83 2.66 -0.07
N THR A 431 -0.64 3.57 -1.01
CA THR A 431 -1.72 4.41 -1.57
C THR A 431 -2.15 3.93 -2.96
N LYS A 432 -3.28 4.46 -3.45
CA LYS A 432 -3.88 4.13 -4.75
C LYS A 432 -4.25 2.66 -4.88
N LEU A 433 -4.90 2.12 -3.84
CA LEU A 433 -5.37 0.75 -3.78
C LEU A 433 -6.80 0.62 -4.32
N ASP A 434 -7.09 -0.43 -5.06
CA ASP A 434 -8.43 -0.75 -5.53
C ASP A 434 -9.16 -1.67 -4.54
N ILE A 435 -8.41 -2.56 -3.87
CA ILE A 435 -8.92 -3.47 -2.84
C ILE A 435 -8.03 -3.42 -1.59
N LEU A 436 -8.64 -3.41 -0.41
CA LEU A 436 -7.95 -3.53 0.88
C LEU A 436 -8.65 -4.58 1.74
N THR A 437 -7.93 -5.60 2.20
CA THR A 437 -8.46 -6.65 3.07
C THR A 437 -7.75 -6.64 4.42
N CYS A 438 -8.43 -6.17 5.45
CA CYS A 438 -7.90 -6.07 6.81
C CYS A 438 -8.80 -6.90 7.73
N ARG A 439 -8.46 -8.16 7.93
CA ARG A 439 -9.34 -9.12 8.62
C ARG A 439 -8.72 -9.64 9.90
N ASN A 440 -9.55 -9.73 10.94
CA ASN A 440 -9.19 -10.30 12.24
C ASN A 440 -7.97 -9.61 12.91
N MET A 441 -7.65 -8.38 12.51
CA MET A 441 -6.57 -7.56 13.05
C MET A 441 -7.11 -6.49 14.01
N LEU A 442 -8.22 -5.85 13.64
CA LEU A 442 -8.77 -4.71 14.39
C LEU A 442 -9.34 -5.13 15.74
N ILE A 443 -9.73 -6.40 15.88
CA ILE A 443 -10.31 -6.96 17.12
C ILE A 443 -9.43 -6.81 18.36
N TYR A 444 -8.10 -6.68 18.18
CA TYR A 444 -7.13 -6.54 19.27
C TYR A 444 -6.86 -5.09 19.69
N MET A 445 -7.37 -4.13 18.94
CA MET A 445 -7.07 -2.71 19.09
C MET A 445 -8.18 -1.97 19.83
N GLU A 446 -7.80 -0.91 20.55
CA GLU A 446 -8.77 0.01 21.14
C GLU A 446 -9.47 0.84 20.04
N PRO A 447 -10.70 1.34 20.29
CA PRO A 447 -11.49 2.10 19.30
C PRO A 447 -10.74 3.31 18.70
N GLU A 448 -9.88 3.96 19.48
CA GLU A 448 -9.06 5.09 19.02
C GLU A 448 -8.09 4.69 17.90
N LEU A 449 -7.39 3.56 18.07
CA LEU A 449 -6.45 3.06 17.06
C LEU A 449 -7.20 2.51 15.85
N GLN A 450 -8.34 1.83 16.05
CA GLN A 450 -9.21 1.40 14.95
C GLN A 450 -9.64 2.58 14.08
N ASN A 451 -10.10 3.68 14.70
CA ASN A 451 -10.51 4.89 13.98
C ASN A 451 -9.34 5.51 13.18
N LYS A 452 -8.14 5.52 13.76
CA LYS A 452 -6.93 6.00 13.08
C LYS A 452 -6.61 5.15 11.85
N LEU A 453 -6.66 3.82 11.98
CA LEU A 453 -6.42 2.88 10.88
C LEU A 453 -7.47 2.97 9.78
N ILE A 454 -8.76 3.06 10.14
CA ILE A 454 -9.83 3.19 9.15
C ILE A 454 -9.70 4.50 8.37
N THR A 455 -9.28 5.59 9.03
CA THR A 455 -8.98 6.87 8.34
C THR A 455 -7.82 6.72 7.37
N LEU A 456 -6.76 6.00 7.76
CA LEU A 456 -5.63 5.66 6.90
C LEU A 456 -6.05 4.78 5.72
N PHE A 457 -6.92 3.78 5.92
CA PHE A 457 -7.47 2.95 4.85
C PHE A 457 -8.33 3.76 3.88
N ASN A 458 -9.11 4.72 4.37
CA ASN A 458 -9.86 5.64 3.51
C ASN A 458 -8.92 6.47 2.62
N TYR A 459 -7.80 6.94 3.15
CA TYR A 459 -6.78 7.65 2.37
C TYR A 459 -6.07 6.75 1.35
N SER A 460 -5.86 5.49 1.71
CA SER A 460 -5.08 4.52 0.92
C SER A 460 -5.84 3.98 -0.31
N LEU A 461 -7.17 3.84 -0.19
CA LEU A 461 -8.05 3.34 -1.26
C LEU A 461 -8.34 4.41 -2.31
N ASN A 462 -8.48 4.02 -3.58
CA ASN A 462 -8.99 4.85 -4.68
C ASN A 462 -10.50 5.14 -4.50
N GLN A 463 -11.00 6.18 -5.18
CA GLN A 463 -12.44 6.41 -5.23
C GLN A 463 -13.15 5.18 -5.82
N GLY A 464 -14.19 4.69 -5.17
CA GLY A 464 -14.87 3.46 -5.56
C GLY A 464 -14.13 2.17 -5.17
N GLY A 465 -12.92 2.27 -4.61
CA GLY A 465 -12.17 1.14 -4.08
C GLY A 465 -12.88 0.48 -2.89
N ILE A 466 -12.57 -0.80 -2.67
CA ILE A 466 -13.33 -1.67 -1.77
C ILE A 466 -12.47 -2.09 -0.58
N MET A 467 -13.07 -2.02 0.60
CA MET A 467 -12.50 -2.49 1.85
C MET A 467 -13.28 -3.71 2.36
N MET A 468 -12.55 -4.75 2.74
CA MET A 468 -13.05 -6.00 3.30
C MET A 468 -12.50 -6.14 4.72
N LEU A 469 -13.40 -6.33 5.70
CA LEU A 469 -13.03 -6.56 7.11
C LEU A 469 -13.39 -7.98 7.56
N GLY A 470 -12.95 -8.38 8.76
CA GLY A 470 -13.37 -9.62 9.40
C GLY A 470 -14.84 -9.57 9.84
N THR A 471 -15.54 -10.71 9.86
CA THR A 471 -16.98 -10.78 10.22
C THR A 471 -17.27 -10.30 11.65
N ALA A 472 -16.31 -10.46 12.56
CA ALA A 472 -16.36 -9.98 13.94
C ALA A 472 -16.00 -8.48 14.10
N GLU A 473 -15.56 -7.83 13.03
CA GLU A 473 -15.12 -6.44 13.04
C GLU A 473 -16.24 -5.53 12.56
N THR A 474 -16.32 -4.32 13.09
CA THR A 474 -17.31 -3.34 12.67
C THR A 474 -16.72 -1.94 12.75
N ILE A 475 -16.97 -1.15 11.72
CA ILE A 475 -16.60 0.26 11.66
C ILE A 475 -17.52 1.04 12.60
N ALA A 476 -16.95 1.91 13.43
CA ALA A 476 -17.75 2.84 14.23
C ALA A 476 -18.63 3.72 13.32
N SER A 477 -19.90 3.91 13.69
CA SER A 477 -20.89 4.67 12.90
C SER A 477 -20.51 6.14 12.65
N SER A 478 -19.48 6.64 13.32
CA SER A 478 -18.95 8.01 13.21
C SER A 478 -18.02 8.23 12.01
N ILE A 479 -17.57 7.18 11.30
CA ILE A 479 -16.56 7.31 10.24
C ILE A 479 -17.20 7.65 8.90
N LYS A 480 -17.01 8.90 8.46
CA LYS A 480 -17.46 9.41 7.16
C LYS A 480 -16.49 8.96 6.06
N GLY A 481 -17.02 8.52 4.90
CA GLY A 481 -16.21 8.24 3.70
C GLY A 481 -16.34 6.83 3.12
N PHE A 482 -17.09 5.94 3.78
CA PHE A 482 -17.41 4.60 3.29
C PHE A 482 -18.92 4.40 3.16
N GLU A 483 -19.33 3.76 2.07
CA GLU A 483 -20.66 3.19 1.86
C GLU A 483 -20.64 1.72 2.27
N VAL A 484 -21.70 1.23 2.91
CA VAL A 484 -21.80 -0.19 3.26
C VAL A 484 -22.38 -0.94 2.06
N ILE A 485 -21.59 -1.86 1.47
CA ILE A 485 -22.08 -2.78 0.43
C ILE A 485 -22.85 -3.92 1.10
N ASP A 486 -22.25 -4.54 2.12
CA ASP A 486 -22.85 -5.63 2.87
C ASP A 486 -22.44 -5.54 4.35
N SER A 487 -23.42 -5.36 5.23
CA SER A 487 -23.19 -5.18 6.67
C SER A 487 -22.92 -6.51 7.41
N LYS A 488 -23.38 -7.65 6.87
CA LYS A 488 -23.17 -8.99 7.42
C LYS A 488 -21.77 -9.49 7.05
N LEU A 489 -21.39 -9.35 5.79
CA LEU A 489 -20.09 -9.79 5.25
C LEU A 489 -18.99 -8.71 5.33
N LYS A 490 -19.32 -7.51 5.82
CA LYS A 490 -18.38 -6.41 6.13
C LYS A 490 -17.61 -5.89 4.91
N PHE A 491 -18.34 -5.66 3.82
CA PHE A 491 -17.83 -4.99 2.62
C PHE A 491 -18.20 -3.52 2.60
N TYR A 492 -17.23 -2.67 2.29
CA TYR A 492 -17.37 -1.23 2.27
C TYR A 492 -16.77 -0.62 0.99
N LYS A 493 -17.43 0.38 0.41
CA LYS A 493 -16.97 1.11 -0.78
C LYS A 493 -16.54 2.51 -0.41
N ARG A 494 -15.38 2.99 -0.88
CA ARG A 494 -14.94 4.37 -0.65
C ARG A 494 -15.75 5.36 -1.50
N ILE A 495 -16.31 6.39 -0.87
CA ILE A 495 -17.06 7.46 -1.54
C ILE A 495 -16.17 8.70 -1.70
N ALA A 496 -16.26 9.39 -2.85
CA ALA A 496 -15.64 10.71 -3.04
C ALA A 496 -16.38 11.79 -2.26
N ARG A 497 -15.98 11.99 -1.01
CA ARG A 497 -16.13 13.30 -0.37
C ARG A 497 -14.74 13.82 -0.06
N SER A 498 -14.47 15.03 -0.51
CA SER A 498 -13.25 15.79 -0.26
C SER A 498 -13.11 16.09 1.23
N VAL A 499 -12.64 15.12 2.00
CA VAL A 499 -12.07 15.38 3.31
C VAL A 499 -10.57 15.28 3.10
N SER A 500 -9.91 16.42 2.92
CA SER A 500 -8.47 16.48 3.13
C SER A 500 -8.21 16.07 4.58
N PRO A 501 -7.63 14.90 4.87
CA PRO A 501 -7.33 14.56 6.24
C PRO A 501 -6.23 15.54 6.67
N LYS A 502 -6.50 16.35 7.69
CA LYS A 502 -5.41 17.03 8.40
C LYS A 502 -4.61 15.94 9.11
N PHE A 503 -3.58 15.41 8.44
CA PHE A 503 -2.61 14.50 9.05
C PHE A 503 -1.78 15.27 10.06
N ALA A 504 -2.32 15.45 11.28
CA ALA A 504 -1.63 16.20 12.31
C ALA A 504 -0.66 15.33 13.13
N ASN A 505 -0.80 13.99 13.15
CA ASN A 505 -0.08 13.14 14.12
C ASN A 505 0.33 11.77 13.55
N PHE A 506 1.25 11.76 12.58
CA PHE A 506 2.18 10.64 12.44
C PHE A 506 3.54 11.10 12.97
N PRO A 507 4.15 10.39 13.93
CA PRO A 507 5.45 10.79 14.45
C PRO A 507 6.48 10.71 13.32
N SER A 508 6.93 11.88 12.87
CA SER A 508 8.10 12.05 12.02
C SER A 508 9.32 11.55 12.78
N SER A 509 9.61 10.26 12.64
CA SER A 509 10.85 9.64 13.11
C SER A 509 12.02 10.01 12.18
N PHE A 510 12.07 11.28 11.76
CA PHE A 510 13.23 11.91 11.12
C PHE A 510 13.85 12.85 12.15
N SER A 511 14.51 12.26 13.15
CA SER A 511 15.62 12.94 13.81
C SER A 511 16.90 12.33 13.25
N HIS A 512 17.70 13.16 12.57
CA HIS A 512 19.03 12.81 12.10
C HIS A 512 19.91 12.35 13.27
N PRO A 513 20.51 11.15 13.25
CA PRO A 513 21.80 10.98 13.88
C PRO A 513 22.86 11.57 12.94
N LYS A 514 23.64 12.51 13.46
CA LYS A 514 24.87 13.02 12.84
C LYS A 514 25.72 11.82 12.39
N ARG A 515 25.92 11.70 11.07
CA ARG A 515 26.92 10.80 10.50
C ARG A 515 28.30 11.41 10.76
N ILE A 516 29.09 10.73 11.58
CA ILE A 516 30.54 10.91 11.58
C ILE A 516 31.03 10.32 10.25
N THR A 517 31.64 11.18 9.45
CA THR A 517 32.30 10.86 8.19
C THR A 517 33.59 10.09 8.45
N ILE A 518 33.74 8.92 7.82
CA ILE A 518 35.05 8.37 7.47
C ILE A 518 35.03 8.14 5.96
N ASP A 519 36.13 8.60 5.35
CA ASP A 519 36.33 8.84 3.93
C ASP A 519 36.13 7.63 3.00
N THR A 520 35.61 8.01 1.83
CA THR A 520 35.65 7.40 0.51
C THR A 520 36.78 6.40 0.21
N MET A 521 36.42 5.25 -0.38
CA MET A 521 37.14 4.71 -1.55
C MET A 521 36.14 4.21 -2.61
N ASN A 522 36.43 4.59 -3.85
CA ASN A 522 35.60 4.45 -5.05
C ASN A 522 35.52 3.00 -5.56
N GLU A 523 34.31 2.49 -5.80
CA GLU A 523 34.10 1.36 -6.70
C GLU A 523 33.98 1.86 -8.15
N THR A 524 34.94 1.48 -8.98
CA THR A 524 34.88 1.59 -10.44
C THR A 524 34.31 0.30 -11.00
N LYS A 525 33.25 0.40 -11.80
CA LYS A 525 32.76 -0.71 -12.63
C LYS A 525 33.84 -1.09 -13.65
N VAL A 526 34.36 -2.31 -13.54
CA VAL A 526 35.29 -2.87 -14.53
C VAL A 526 34.49 -3.49 -15.68
N VAL A 527 34.77 -2.99 -16.88
CA VAL A 527 34.36 -3.59 -18.16
C VAL A 527 35.07 -4.94 -18.29
N GLU A 528 34.33 -6.01 -18.62
CA GLU A 528 34.88 -7.35 -18.84
C GLU A 528 35.97 -7.31 -19.92
N ASN A 529 37.20 -7.62 -19.50
CA ASN A 529 38.37 -7.62 -20.36
C ASN A 529 38.33 -8.87 -21.26
N ILE A 530 38.29 -8.69 -22.58
CA ILE A 530 38.31 -9.78 -23.58
C ILE A 530 39.53 -10.71 -23.39
N GLN A 531 40.60 -10.20 -22.78
CA GLN A 531 41.77 -10.98 -22.36
C GLN A 531 41.40 -12.11 -21.39
N THR A 532 40.62 -11.84 -20.34
CA THR A 532 40.29 -12.86 -19.32
C THR A 532 39.44 -13.99 -19.90
N ILE A 533 38.55 -13.69 -20.86
CA ILE A 533 37.73 -14.70 -21.54
C ILE A 533 38.61 -15.52 -22.51
N THR A 534 39.56 -14.87 -23.20
CA THR A 534 40.49 -15.55 -24.11
C THR A 534 41.45 -16.47 -23.34
N ASP A 535 41.96 -16.03 -22.19
CA ASP A 535 42.82 -16.82 -21.31
C ASP A 535 42.09 -18.03 -20.74
N GLN A 536 40.81 -17.90 -20.36
CA GLN A 536 39.98 -19.03 -19.92
C GLN A 536 39.81 -20.09 -21.02
N ILE A 537 39.61 -19.68 -22.28
CA ILE A 537 39.43 -20.62 -23.40
C ILE A 537 40.74 -21.34 -23.75
N VAL A 538 41.88 -20.64 -23.72
CA VAL A 538 43.21 -21.24 -23.96
C VAL A 538 43.56 -22.24 -22.85
N LEU A 539 43.30 -21.90 -21.58
CA LEU A 539 43.49 -22.79 -20.44
C LEU A 539 42.61 -24.05 -20.53
N GLN A 540 41.36 -23.92 -20.99
CA GLN A 540 40.47 -25.08 -21.15
C GLN A 540 40.91 -26.04 -22.28
N ARG A 541 41.58 -25.55 -23.34
CA ARG A 541 41.86 -26.34 -24.54
C ARG A 541 43.29 -26.90 -24.63
N PHE A 542 44.27 -26.25 -23.98
CA PHE A 542 45.69 -26.58 -24.11
C PHE A 542 46.41 -26.86 -22.78
N SER A 543 45.72 -26.80 -21.63
CA SER A 543 46.36 -27.16 -20.35
C SER A 543 46.56 -28.68 -20.20
N PRO A 544 47.74 -29.14 -19.76
CA PRO A 544 47.94 -30.53 -19.37
C PRO A 544 47.08 -30.88 -18.15
N ALA A 545 46.86 -32.18 -17.92
CA ALA A 545 46.12 -32.65 -16.76
C ALA A 545 46.93 -32.39 -15.50
N SER A 546 46.37 -31.64 -14.55
CA SER A 546 47.05 -31.25 -13.33
C SER A 546 46.11 -31.27 -12.12
N ILE A 547 46.67 -31.48 -10.95
CA ILE A 547 45.96 -31.42 -9.67
C ILE A 547 46.71 -30.52 -8.71
N LEU A 548 45.96 -29.76 -7.92
CA LEU A 548 46.47 -29.01 -6.78
C LEU A 548 46.10 -29.75 -5.51
N VAL A 549 47.10 -30.06 -4.70
CA VAL A 549 46.95 -30.84 -3.47
C VAL A 549 47.52 -30.07 -2.28
N ASN A 550 46.89 -30.25 -1.11
CA ASN A 550 47.44 -29.74 0.15
C ASN A 550 48.69 -30.53 0.56
N SER A 551 49.36 -30.13 1.65
CA SER A 551 50.55 -30.81 2.18
C SER A 551 50.31 -32.26 2.64
N LYS A 552 49.05 -32.67 2.82
CA LYS A 552 48.64 -34.04 3.20
C LYS A 552 48.24 -34.91 2.00
N GLY A 553 48.27 -34.36 0.79
CA GLY A 553 47.89 -35.06 -0.44
C GLY A 553 46.39 -35.04 -0.74
N ASP A 554 45.57 -34.27 -0.01
CA ASP A 554 44.16 -34.11 -0.34
C ASP A 554 44.00 -33.18 -1.54
N ILE A 555 43.16 -33.60 -2.48
CA ILE A 555 42.97 -32.89 -3.76
C ILE A 555 42.05 -31.70 -3.52
N ILE A 556 42.59 -30.48 -3.68
CA ILE A 556 41.86 -29.22 -3.56
C ILE A 556 41.22 -28.85 -4.90
N TYR A 557 41.95 -29.06 -6.00
CA TYR A 557 41.51 -28.64 -7.32
C TYR A 557 42.04 -29.57 -8.42
N ILE A 558 41.22 -29.81 -9.45
CA ILE A 558 41.55 -30.66 -10.60
C ILE A 558 41.37 -29.83 -11.87
N THR A 559 42.38 -29.82 -12.72
CA THR A 559 42.36 -29.15 -14.03
C THR A 559 42.66 -30.17 -15.13
N GLY A 560 41.79 -30.26 -16.15
CA GLY A 560 41.93 -31.24 -17.25
C GLY A 560 41.37 -32.63 -16.93
N ARG A 561 41.59 -33.60 -17.84
CA ARG A 561 41.09 -34.98 -17.71
C ARG A 561 42.08 -35.86 -16.93
N THR A 562 41.88 -36.01 -15.63
CA THR A 562 42.77 -36.79 -14.75
C THR A 562 42.41 -38.27 -14.60
N GLY A 563 41.29 -38.73 -15.17
CA GLY A 563 40.82 -40.12 -15.08
C GLY A 563 41.79 -41.18 -15.61
N LYS A 564 42.69 -40.80 -16.53
CA LYS A 564 43.78 -41.63 -17.03
C LYS A 564 44.86 -41.93 -15.97
N TYR A 565 45.01 -41.07 -14.96
CA TYR A 565 46.07 -41.13 -13.94
C TYR A 565 45.53 -41.45 -12.54
N LEU A 566 44.30 -41.01 -12.25
CA LEU A 566 43.63 -41.15 -10.96
C LEU A 566 42.29 -41.87 -11.10
N GLU A 567 42.00 -42.83 -10.22
CA GLU A 567 40.75 -43.59 -10.17
C GLU A 567 40.29 -43.78 -8.71
N PRO A 568 39.00 -43.55 -8.40
CA PRO A 568 38.48 -43.77 -7.05
C PRO A 568 38.46 -45.26 -6.70
N VAL A 569 39.00 -45.62 -5.53
CA VAL A 569 38.96 -47.00 -5.01
C VAL A 569 37.57 -47.30 -4.43
N ALA A 570 37.02 -48.49 -4.71
CA ALA A 570 35.71 -48.90 -4.18
C ALA A 570 35.72 -48.96 -2.64
N GLY A 571 34.91 -48.11 -1.99
CA GLY A 571 34.88 -47.94 -0.53
C GLY A 571 34.42 -46.54 -0.10
N LYS A 572 34.75 -46.12 1.12
CA LYS A 572 34.51 -44.74 1.59
C LYS A 572 35.25 -43.74 0.67
N ALA A 573 34.55 -42.71 0.22
CA ALA A 573 35.11 -41.70 -0.69
C ALA A 573 36.21 -40.88 0.00
N ASN A 574 37.48 -41.22 -0.27
CA ASN A 574 38.65 -40.44 0.16
C ASN A 574 39.23 -39.69 -1.05
N TRP A 575 39.12 -38.35 -1.03
CA TRP A 575 39.66 -37.45 -2.06
C TRP A 575 41.14 -37.14 -1.84
N ASN A 576 41.96 -38.19 -1.74
CA ASN A 576 43.40 -38.09 -1.52
C ASN A 576 44.17 -38.69 -2.71
N VAL A 577 45.18 -37.96 -3.20
CA VAL A 577 45.95 -38.30 -4.39
C VAL A 577 46.66 -39.66 -4.26
N HIS A 578 47.11 -40.03 -3.06
CA HIS A 578 47.77 -41.30 -2.82
C HIS A 578 46.78 -42.47 -2.88
N ALA A 579 45.54 -42.26 -2.43
CA ALA A 579 44.48 -43.25 -2.50
C ALA A 579 43.94 -43.42 -3.94
N MET A 580 43.90 -42.33 -4.70
CA MET A 580 43.35 -42.31 -6.06
C MET A 580 44.37 -42.68 -7.15
N ALA A 581 45.67 -42.77 -6.85
CA ALA A 581 46.69 -43.08 -7.86
C ALA A 581 46.52 -44.50 -8.47
N ARG A 582 46.54 -44.59 -9.81
CA ARG A 582 46.54 -45.87 -10.54
C ARG A 582 47.84 -46.66 -10.31
N GLU A 583 47.79 -47.96 -10.60
CA GLU A 583 48.94 -48.87 -10.49
C GLU A 583 50.10 -48.40 -11.37
N GLY A 584 51.30 -48.31 -10.77
CA GLY A 584 52.48 -47.64 -11.35
C GLY A 584 52.82 -46.30 -10.68
N LEU A 585 51.81 -45.48 -10.37
CA LEU A 585 52.00 -44.19 -9.67
C LEU A 585 51.99 -44.29 -8.14
N ARG A 586 51.44 -45.37 -7.59
CA ARG A 586 51.29 -45.56 -6.13
C ARG A 586 52.59 -45.55 -5.34
N HIS A 587 53.70 -45.95 -5.95
CA HIS A 587 55.01 -46.01 -5.28
C HIS A 587 55.88 -44.78 -5.58
N GLU A 588 55.86 -44.30 -6.83
CA GLU A 588 56.69 -43.18 -7.27
C GLU A 588 56.15 -41.82 -6.77
N LEU A 589 54.82 -41.65 -6.76
CA LEU A 589 54.18 -40.37 -6.41
C LEU A 589 54.43 -39.95 -4.95
N PRO A 590 54.29 -40.82 -3.92
CA PRO A 590 54.60 -40.44 -2.53
C PRO A 590 56.08 -40.09 -2.30
N VAL A 591 57.01 -40.67 -3.08
CA VAL A 591 58.44 -40.35 -2.97
C VAL A 591 58.74 -38.98 -3.57
N ALA A 592 58.21 -38.69 -4.76
CA ALA A 592 58.34 -37.37 -5.38
C ALA A 592 57.64 -36.27 -4.56
N PHE A 593 56.48 -36.58 -3.98
CA PHE A 593 55.73 -35.68 -3.11
C PHE A 593 56.51 -35.28 -1.86
N ARG A 594 57.15 -36.24 -1.18
CA ARG A 594 58.04 -35.95 -0.03
C ARG A 594 59.27 -35.15 -0.42
N LYS A 595 59.87 -35.43 -1.58
CA LYS A 595 61.01 -34.64 -2.10
C LYS A 595 60.62 -33.21 -2.45
N ALA A 596 59.43 -33.00 -3.01
CA ALA A 596 58.91 -31.68 -3.36
C ALA A 596 58.47 -30.86 -2.13
N LEU A 597 58.15 -31.51 -1.00
CA LEU A 597 57.94 -30.84 0.29
C LEU A 597 59.25 -30.34 0.91
N GLN A 598 60.36 -31.01 0.63
CA GLN A 598 61.67 -30.69 1.19
C GLN A 598 62.49 -29.74 0.31
N ASN A 599 62.23 -29.73 -1.01
CA ASN A 599 62.93 -28.91 -1.99
C ASN A 599 61.93 -28.13 -2.86
N PHE A 600 62.14 -26.82 -3.00
CA PHE A 600 61.28 -25.92 -3.79
C PHE A 600 61.40 -26.10 -5.32
N ASN A 601 62.38 -26.87 -5.79
CA ASN A 601 62.58 -27.14 -7.21
C ASN A 601 61.61 -28.23 -7.72
N PRO A 602 61.11 -28.13 -8.96
CA PRO A 602 60.20 -29.12 -9.53
C PRO A 602 60.87 -30.51 -9.60
N VAL A 603 60.22 -31.51 -9.01
CA VAL A 603 60.65 -32.90 -9.04
C VAL A 603 59.94 -33.59 -10.21
N CYS A 604 60.71 -33.97 -11.23
CA CYS A 604 60.19 -34.68 -12.40
C CYS A 604 60.45 -36.19 -12.29
N ILE A 605 59.40 -36.99 -12.45
CA ILE A 605 59.46 -38.44 -12.60
C ILE A 605 59.23 -38.75 -14.08
N GLU A 606 60.21 -39.37 -14.72
CA GLU A 606 60.14 -39.65 -16.16
C GLU A 606 59.80 -41.12 -16.43
N ASN A 607 59.06 -41.38 -17.52
CA ASN A 607 58.71 -42.70 -18.04
C ASN A 607 58.01 -43.65 -17.03
N VAL A 608 57.06 -43.13 -16.26
CA VAL A 608 56.24 -43.94 -15.36
C VAL A 608 55.25 -44.77 -16.17
N LYS A 609 55.28 -46.09 -16.00
CA LYS A 609 54.36 -47.02 -16.65
C LYS A 609 53.04 -47.09 -15.87
N ILE A 610 51.94 -46.66 -16.49
CA ILE A 610 50.58 -46.76 -15.94
C ILE A 610 49.73 -47.74 -16.75
N SER A 611 48.76 -48.39 -16.10
CA SER A 611 47.79 -49.29 -16.73
C SER A 611 46.39 -48.65 -16.77
N GLU A 612 45.84 -48.47 -17.97
CA GLU A 612 44.47 -48.00 -18.21
C GLU A 612 43.74 -49.08 -19.03
N ASN A 613 42.71 -49.71 -18.46
CA ASN A 613 41.89 -50.72 -19.14
C ASN A 613 42.69 -51.86 -19.82
N GLY A 614 43.84 -52.25 -19.26
CA GLY A 614 44.72 -53.30 -19.81
C GLY A 614 45.74 -52.82 -20.86
N ILE A 615 45.79 -51.52 -21.17
CA ILE A 615 46.77 -50.91 -22.07
C ILE A 615 47.78 -50.13 -21.21
N TYR A 616 49.08 -50.31 -21.51
CA TYR A 616 50.16 -49.61 -20.81
C TYR A 616 50.51 -48.29 -21.50
N HIS A 617 50.60 -47.21 -20.73
CA HIS A 617 51.07 -45.90 -21.16
C HIS A 617 52.29 -45.46 -20.34
N PHE A 618 53.19 -44.72 -20.97
CA PHE A 618 54.33 -44.08 -20.29
C PHE A 618 54.05 -42.58 -20.13
N ILE A 619 54.26 -42.07 -18.92
CA ILE A 619 53.92 -40.71 -18.56
C ILE A 619 55.06 -40.07 -17.78
N ASN A 620 55.19 -38.76 -17.88
CA ASN A 620 56.03 -37.95 -17.01
C ASN A 620 55.16 -37.21 -16.01
N VAL A 621 55.60 -37.20 -14.75
CA VAL A 621 54.89 -36.53 -13.65
C VAL A 621 55.80 -35.49 -13.03
N THR A 622 55.37 -34.24 -13.01
CA THR A 622 56.09 -33.15 -12.35
C THR A 622 55.36 -32.76 -11.07
N VAL A 623 56.08 -32.75 -9.95
CA VAL A 623 55.56 -32.37 -8.62
C VAL A 623 56.31 -31.14 -8.13
N GLN A 624 55.60 -30.05 -7.85
CA GLN A 624 56.22 -28.78 -7.46
C GLN A 624 55.40 -28.07 -6.37
N GLN A 625 56.09 -27.52 -5.37
CA GLN A 625 55.48 -26.65 -4.37
C GLN A 625 55.32 -25.21 -4.90
N ILE A 626 54.17 -24.58 -4.66
CA ILE A 626 53.85 -23.22 -5.12
C ILE A 626 54.21 -22.19 -4.05
N GLU A 627 54.93 -21.12 -4.43
CA GLU A 627 55.35 -20.06 -3.50
C GLU A 627 54.53 -18.76 -3.61
N SER A 628 53.81 -18.54 -4.72
CA SER A 628 53.01 -17.34 -4.98
C SER A 628 51.87 -17.66 -5.94
N PRO A 629 50.66 -17.07 -5.79
CA PRO A 629 50.26 -16.06 -4.80
C PRO A 629 49.99 -16.62 -3.39
N VAL A 630 49.96 -15.75 -2.36
CA VAL A 630 49.88 -16.09 -0.93
C VAL A 630 48.76 -17.09 -0.61
N ALA A 631 47.63 -17.02 -1.32
CA ALA A 631 46.46 -17.88 -1.10
C ALA A 631 46.71 -19.39 -1.34
N ILE A 632 47.72 -19.76 -2.16
CA ILE A 632 48.06 -21.16 -2.47
C ILE A 632 49.52 -21.49 -2.10
N LYS A 633 50.15 -20.62 -1.29
CA LYS A 633 51.54 -20.79 -0.85
C LYS A 633 51.67 -22.06 -0.01
N GLY A 634 52.64 -22.91 -0.37
CA GLY A 634 52.91 -24.19 0.30
C GLY A 634 52.08 -25.37 -0.21
N MET A 635 51.12 -25.14 -1.12
CA MET A 635 50.40 -26.21 -1.82
C MET A 635 51.27 -26.83 -2.92
N ILE A 636 50.95 -28.06 -3.32
CA ILE A 636 51.74 -28.80 -4.31
C ILE A 636 50.91 -28.98 -5.58
N LEU A 637 51.50 -28.60 -6.70
CA LEU A 637 50.98 -28.84 -8.03
C LEU A 637 51.59 -30.13 -8.59
N VAL A 638 50.74 -31.05 -9.04
CA VAL A 638 51.17 -32.25 -9.76
C VAL A 638 50.64 -32.17 -11.18
N VAL A 639 51.54 -32.26 -12.17
CA VAL A 639 51.23 -32.16 -13.60
C VAL A 639 51.57 -33.49 -14.29
N PHE A 640 50.64 -34.02 -15.07
CA PHE A 640 50.78 -35.27 -15.82
C PHE A 640 50.95 -34.98 -17.32
N THR A 641 51.95 -35.58 -17.95
CA THR A 641 52.24 -35.43 -19.38
C THR A 641 52.49 -36.79 -20.02
N ASP A 642 51.91 -37.04 -21.21
CA ASP A 642 52.04 -38.31 -21.92
C ASP A 642 53.34 -38.36 -22.73
N VAL A 643 54.04 -39.51 -22.71
CA VAL A 643 55.28 -39.74 -23.49
C VAL A 643 55.01 -40.77 -24.59
N GLN A 644 55.48 -40.50 -25.82
CA GLN A 644 55.47 -41.51 -26.88
C GLN A 644 56.67 -42.46 -26.74
N PRO A 645 56.48 -43.80 -26.84
CA PRO A 645 57.55 -44.77 -26.57
C PRO A 645 58.63 -44.77 -27.67
N ALA A 646 59.90 -44.67 -27.25
CA ALA A 646 61.09 -44.96 -28.06
C ALA A 646 61.61 -46.39 -27.75
N SER A 647 62.15 -47.06 -28.77
CA SER A 647 62.53 -48.48 -28.84
C SER A 647 63.69 -48.92 -27.92
N GLU A 648 63.60 -50.17 -27.43
CA GLU A 648 64.56 -50.92 -26.59
C GLU A 648 65.93 -51.23 -27.24
N ASN A 649 66.95 -51.51 -26.40
CA ASN A 649 68.05 -52.43 -26.71
C ASN A 649 68.59 -53.15 -25.45
N ILE A 650 68.95 -54.43 -25.62
CA ILE A 650 69.18 -55.52 -24.63
C ILE A 650 70.68 -55.86 -24.49
N SER A 651 71.15 -56.36 -23.32
CA SER A 651 72.11 -57.51 -23.18
C SER A 651 72.51 -57.81 -21.71
N ASN A 652 72.19 -59.01 -21.17
CA ASN A 652 73.01 -60.22 -20.91
C ASN A 652 74.03 -60.11 -19.73
N THR A 653 74.26 -61.07 -18.81
CA THR A 653 74.49 -62.52 -18.97
C THR A 653 74.53 -63.31 -17.62
N LEU A 654 74.55 -64.65 -17.70
CA LEU A 654 74.26 -65.70 -16.70
C LEU A 654 75.47 -66.58 -16.28
N LYS A 655 75.27 -67.43 -15.22
CA LYS A 655 75.86 -68.78 -14.88
C LYS A 655 77.14 -68.82 -14.00
N SER A 656 77.49 -69.83 -13.17
CA SER A 656 76.90 -71.10 -12.67
C SER A 656 77.90 -71.82 -11.69
N ARG A 657 77.42 -72.25 -10.50
CA ARG A 657 77.49 -73.59 -9.83
C ARG A 657 78.80 -74.43 -9.58
N LYS A 658 79.03 -74.72 -8.27
CA LYS A 658 79.45 -75.97 -7.54
C LYS A 658 80.79 -76.71 -7.84
N GLN A 659 81.59 -77.00 -6.79
CA GLN A 659 81.74 -78.34 -6.16
C GLN A 659 82.66 -78.34 -4.91
N THR A 660 82.58 -79.44 -4.16
CA THR A 660 82.68 -79.54 -2.70
C THR A 660 83.82 -80.49 -2.26
N ALA A 661 84.22 -80.34 -0.98
CA ALA A 661 84.64 -81.41 -0.06
C ALA A 661 86.13 -81.85 -0.03
N SER A 662 86.94 -81.07 0.70
CA SER A 662 87.96 -81.63 1.62
C SER A 662 88.09 -80.83 2.94
N ILE A 663 87.10 -80.01 3.29
CA ILE A 663 87.23 -78.92 4.28
C ILE A 663 86.72 -79.32 5.68
N LYS A 664 85.95 -80.40 5.79
CA LYS A 664 85.06 -80.68 6.93
C LYS A 664 85.74 -80.92 8.28
N GLN A 665 87.04 -81.24 8.30
CA GLN A 665 87.77 -81.49 9.56
C GLN A 665 88.60 -80.29 10.03
N ARG A 666 88.96 -79.34 9.13
CA ARG A 666 89.50 -78.02 9.50
C ARG A 666 88.40 -76.98 9.71
N GLU A 667 87.21 -77.20 9.15
CA GLU A 667 86.01 -76.39 9.36
C GLU A 667 85.48 -76.49 10.80
N LEU A 668 85.62 -77.62 11.48
CA LEU A 668 85.05 -77.81 12.84
C LEU A 668 85.83 -77.08 13.94
N GLU A 669 87.17 -77.07 13.87
CA GLU A 669 87.99 -76.28 14.81
C GLU A 669 87.93 -74.77 14.51
N GLY A 670 87.85 -74.40 13.23
CA GLY A 670 87.60 -73.02 12.81
C GLY A 670 86.17 -72.53 13.13
N ALA A 671 85.17 -73.41 13.10
CA ALA A 671 83.79 -73.09 13.47
C ALA A 671 83.61 -72.88 14.98
N LEU A 672 84.45 -73.50 15.81
CA LEU A 672 84.39 -73.34 17.27
C LEU A 672 85.01 -72.00 17.71
N VAL A 673 86.12 -71.59 17.08
CA VAL A 673 86.69 -70.25 17.27
C VAL A 673 85.78 -69.17 16.69
N ARG A 674 85.24 -69.38 15.48
CA ARG A 674 84.21 -68.48 14.91
C ARG A 674 82.96 -68.40 15.75
N SER A 675 82.46 -69.52 16.30
CA SER A 675 81.26 -69.48 17.13
C SER A 675 81.46 -68.70 18.44
N ASN A 676 82.67 -68.67 18.99
CA ASN A 676 82.97 -67.87 20.19
C ASN A 676 83.20 -66.39 19.85
N GLU A 677 83.83 -66.09 18.71
CA GLU A 677 83.93 -64.72 18.20
C GLU A 677 82.55 -64.17 17.79
N ASP A 678 81.71 -65.00 17.18
CA ASP A 678 80.32 -64.69 16.82
C ASP A 678 79.49 -64.47 18.09
N LEU A 679 79.63 -65.30 19.14
CA LEU A 679 78.92 -65.10 20.41
C LEU A 679 79.34 -63.81 21.14
N ASN A 680 80.62 -63.44 21.08
CA ASN A 680 81.08 -62.17 21.63
C ASN A 680 80.60 -60.98 20.77
N SER A 681 80.61 -61.11 19.44
CA SER A 681 80.05 -60.09 18.54
C SER A 681 78.54 -59.92 18.72
N VAL A 682 77.80 -61.01 18.92
CA VAL A 682 76.35 -60.98 19.17
C VAL A 682 76.05 -60.39 20.54
N ARG A 683 76.93 -60.58 21.52
CA ARG A 683 76.78 -59.97 22.84
C ARG A 683 77.05 -58.47 22.81
N GLU A 684 78.08 -58.04 22.08
CA GLU A 684 78.34 -56.63 21.81
C GLU A 684 77.20 -56.02 20.98
N GLU A 685 76.73 -56.67 19.91
CA GLU A 685 75.56 -56.25 19.13
C GLU A 685 74.29 -56.19 19.99
N MET A 686 74.07 -57.14 20.90
CA MET A 686 72.93 -57.12 21.81
C MET A 686 73.02 -55.96 22.81
N GLN A 687 74.22 -55.67 23.31
CA GLN A 687 74.43 -54.55 24.23
C GLN A 687 74.28 -53.21 23.51
N THR A 688 74.80 -53.10 22.28
CA THR A 688 74.61 -51.93 21.41
C THR A 688 73.13 -51.76 21.05
N SER A 689 72.42 -52.85 20.74
CA SER A 689 70.98 -52.83 20.46
C SER A 689 70.15 -52.46 21.69
N GLN A 690 70.56 -52.84 22.90
CA GLN A 690 69.90 -52.40 24.13
C GLN A 690 70.13 -50.92 24.42
N GLU A 691 71.33 -50.40 24.16
CA GLU A 691 71.62 -48.97 24.28
C GLU A 691 70.89 -48.16 23.21
N GLU A 692 70.83 -48.64 21.96
CA GLU A 692 70.00 -48.06 20.89
C GLU A 692 68.51 -48.13 21.22
N LEU A 693 68.01 -49.24 21.79
CA LEU A 693 66.62 -49.34 22.24
C LEU A 693 66.32 -48.34 23.36
N LYS A 694 67.26 -48.13 24.27
CA LYS A 694 67.07 -47.15 25.34
C LYS A 694 67.10 -45.72 24.80
N SER A 695 68.04 -45.42 23.90
CA SER A 695 68.13 -44.12 23.22
C SER A 695 66.90 -43.83 22.38
N THR A 696 66.41 -44.80 21.60
CA THR A 696 65.18 -44.65 20.80
C THR A 696 63.96 -44.50 21.69
N ASN A 697 63.92 -45.11 22.88
CA ASN A 697 62.82 -44.91 23.81
C ASN A 697 62.83 -43.51 24.44
N GLU A 698 64.01 -42.97 24.78
CA GLU A 698 64.17 -41.59 25.25
C GLU A 698 63.82 -40.58 24.15
N GLU A 699 64.23 -40.84 22.90
CA GLU A 699 63.87 -40.04 21.74
C GLU A 699 62.36 -40.15 21.41
N LEU A 700 61.75 -41.34 21.56
CA LEU A 700 60.31 -41.52 21.44
C LEU A 700 59.55 -40.76 22.53
N GLN A 701 60.05 -40.74 23.76
CA GLN A 701 59.43 -39.97 24.83
C GLN A 701 59.53 -38.46 24.56
N SER A 702 60.70 -37.97 24.15
CA SER A 702 60.90 -36.56 23.79
C SER A 702 60.03 -36.14 22.59
N THR A 703 59.95 -36.98 21.56
CA THR A 703 59.08 -36.70 20.40
C THR A 703 57.61 -36.77 20.76
N ASN A 704 57.22 -37.57 21.74
CA ASN A 704 55.84 -37.60 22.23
C ASN A 704 55.49 -36.33 23.04
N GLU A 705 56.42 -35.80 23.84
CA GLU A 705 56.27 -34.51 24.53
C GLU A 705 56.20 -33.35 23.53
N GLU A 706 57.03 -33.36 22.50
CA GLU A 706 56.99 -32.38 21.41
C GLU A 706 55.70 -32.51 20.57
N LEU A 707 55.22 -33.73 20.31
CA LEU A 707 53.93 -33.97 19.67
C LEU A 707 52.75 -33.50 20.53
N GLN A 708 52.85 -33.61 21.85
CA GLN A 708 51.83 -33.11 22.76
C GLN A 708 51.83 -31.58 22.77
N SER A 709 53.01 -30.95 22.84
CA SER A 709 53.16 -29.50 22.78
C SER A 709 52.69 -28.92 21.44
N THR A 710 53.03 -29.55 20.32
CA THR A 710 52.55 -29.13 18.99
C THR A 710 51.05 -29.37 18.82
N ASN A 711 50.47 -30.38 19.48
CA ASN A 711 49.02 -30.53 19.56
C ASN A 711 48.38 -29.40 20.36
N GLU A 712 48.95 -29.01 21.50
CA GLU A 712 48.45 -27.88 22.29
C GLU A 712 48.51 -26.57 21.48
N GLU A 713 49.62 -26.31 20.78
CA GLU A 713 49.76 -25.14 19.90
C GLU A 713 48.81 -25.19 18.69
N LEU A 714 48.54 -26.38 18.14
CA LEU A 714 47.52 -26.54 17.09
C LEU A 714 46.11 -26.31 17.63
N THR A 715 45.82 -26.72 18.87
CA THR A 715 44.51 -26.45 19.47
C THR A 715 44.30 -24.97 19.73
N THR A 716 45.31 -24.25 20.23
CA THR A 716 45.21 -22.79 20.42
C THR A 716 45.09 -22.07 19.07
N SER A 717 45.88 -22.43 18.07
CA SER A 717 45.76 -21.84 16.73
C SER A 717 44.40 -22.13 16.08
N LYS A 718 43.81 -23.30 16.34
CA LYS A 718 42.46 -23.62 15.90
C LYS A 718 41.40 -22.74 16.60
N GLU A 719 41.53 -22.52 17.90
CA GLU A 719 40.64 -21.62 18.65
C GLU A 719 40.72 -20.17 18.14
N GLU A 720 41.94 -19.68 17.84
CA GLU A 720 42.14 -18.35 17.24
C GLU A 720 41.51 -18.24 15.85
N LEU A 721 41.68 -19.25 14.99
CA LEU A 721 41.03 -19.29 13.67
C LEU A 721 39.51 -19.34 13.77
N GLN A 722 38.97 -20.06 14.76
CA GLN A 722 37.54 -20.12 14.97
C GLN A 722 36.98 -18.78 15.44
N SER A 723 37.69 -18.08 16.34
CA SER A 723 37.35 -16.72 16.75
C SER A 723 37.40 -15.72 15.59
N LEU A 724 38.45 -15.76 14.75
CA LEU A 724 38.55 -14.92 13.55
C LEU A 724 37.41 -15.17 12.57
N ASN A 725 36.99 -16.43 12.40
CA ASN A 725 35.89 -16.78 11.51
C ASN A 725 34.54 -16.27 12.05
N GLU A 726 34.34 -16.31 13.38
CA GLU A 726 33.17 -15.72 14.03
C GLU A 726 33.12 -14.20 13.85
N GLU A 727 34.26 -13.51 13.98
CA GLU A 727 34.36 -12.07 13.70
C GLU A 727 34.08 -11.76 12.22
N LEU A 728 34.64 -12.53 11.30
CA LEU A 728 34.42 -12.36 9.86
C LEU A 728 32.96 -12.58 9.49
N GLN A 729 32.31 -13.60 10.05
CA GLN A 729 30.87 -13.82 9.85
C GLN A 729 30.05 -12.66 10.38
N THR A 730 30.40 -12.13 11.55
CA THR A 730 29.73 -10.97 12.15
C THR A 730 29.86 -9.74 11.25
N VAL A 731 31.07 -9.43 10.76
CA VAL A 731 31.31 -8.31 9.82
C VAL A 731 30.57 -8.52 8.51
N ASN A 732 30.50 -9.73 8.00
CA ASN A 732 29.80 -10.04 6.76
C ASN A 732 28.28 -9.86 6.92
N THR A 733 27.72 -10.30 8.05
CA THR A 733 26.31 -10.04 8.38
C THR A 733 26.03 -8.54 8.55
N GLU A 734 26.94 -7.78 9.16
CA GLU A 734 26.80 -6.33 9.27
C GLU A 734 26.84 -5.64 7.90
N LEU A 735 27.77 -6.05 7.03
CA LEU A 735 27.89 -5.54 5.65
C LEU A 735 26.61 -5.84 4.85
N GLN A 736 26.09 -7.06 4.94
CA GLN A 736 24.83 -7.44 4.29
C GLN A 736 23.66 -6.59 4.82
N SER A 737 23.59 -6.34 6.13
CA SER A 737 22.60 -5.44 6.70
C SER A 737 22.73 -4.02 6.14
N LYS A 738 23.95 -3.48 6.02
CA LYS A 738 24.19 -2.15 5.44
C LYS A 738 23.81 -2.07 3.96
N LEU A 739 24.02 -3.14 3.20
CA LEU A 739 23.60 -3.22 1.80
C LEU A 739 22.07 -3.21 1.68
N ILE A 740 21.38 -3.99 2.52
CA ILE A 740 19.91 -4.01 2.57
C ILE A 740 19.37 -2.62 2.97
N ASP A 741 19.93 -2.00 4.00
CA ASP A 741 19.55 -0.64 4.43
C ASP A 741 19.73 0.38 3.29
N PHE A 742 20.81 0.26 2.52
CA PHE A 742 21.10 1.14 1.39
C PHE A 742 20.13 0.92 0.23
N GLU A 743 19.85 -0.33 -0.14
CA GLU A 743 18.85 -0.65 -1.16
C GLU A 743 17.47 -0.15 -0.76
N GLN A 744 17.08 -0.34 0.50
CA GLN A 744 15.82 0.15 1.03
C GLN A 744 15.75 1.69 0.95
N ALA A 745 16.78 2.40 1.42
CA ALA A 745 16.82 3.86 1.34
C ALA A 745 16.78 4.39 -0.10
N ASN A 746 17.44 3.71 -1.04
CA ASN A 746 17.44 4.11 -2.45
C ASN A 746 16.08 3.83 -3.12
N ASN A 747 15.45 2.71 -2.77
CA ASN A 747 14.09 2.38 -3.20
C ASN A 747 13.08 3.38 -2.64
N ASP A 748 13.18 3.71 -1.36
CA ASP A 748 12.35 4.72 -0.71
C ASP A 748 12.51 6.09 -1.38
N MET A 749 13.73 6.52 -1.67
CA MET A 749 13.99 7.76 -2.40
C MET A 749 13.36 7.72 -3.81
N LYS A 750 13.47 6.59 -4.52
CA LYS A 750 12.84 6.42 -5.84
C LYS A 750 11.32 6.52 -5.76
N ASN A 751 10.74 5.85 -4.77
CA ASN A 751 9.31 5.83 -4.54
C ASN A 751 8.78 7.20 -4.13
N LEU A 752 9.49 7.92 -3.23
CA LEU A 752 9.15 9.28 -2.83
C LEU A 752 9.15 10.23 -4.02
N LEU A 753 10.22 10.23 -4.82
CA LEU A 753 10.34 11.10 -5.99
C LEU A 753 9.31 10.77 -7.08
N ASN A 754 8.93 9.49 -7.26
CA ASN A 754 7.88 9.11 -8.19
C ASN A 754 6.46 9.40 -7.64
N SER A 755 6.27 9.40 -6.32
CA SER A 755 4.98 9.62 -5.67
C SER A 755 4.55 11.09 -5.61
N THR A 756 5.49 12.03 -5.70
CA THR A 756 5.17 13.47 -5.69
C THR A 756 4.48 13.95 -6.97
N GLU A 757 4.42 13.11 -8.02
CA GLU A 757 3.87 13.43 -9.35
C GLU A 757 4.53 14.62 -10.06
N ILE A 758 5.56 15.24 -9.44
CA ILE A 758 6.35 16.31 -10.03
C ILE A 758 7.36 15.67 -10.97
N ALA A 759 7.25 16.01 -12.26
CA ALA A 759 8.26 15.66 -13.24
C ALA A 759 9.58 16.36 -12.85
N THR A 760 10.59 15.58 -12.46
CA THR A 760 11.88 16.09 -11.98
C THR A 760 13.03 15.43 -12.73
N LEU A 761 13.91 16.25 -13.29
CA LEU A 761 15.10 15.85 -14.03
C LEU A 761 16.36 16.28 -13.26
N PHE A 762 17.21 15.33 -12.91
CA PHE A 762 18.49 15.56 -12.25
C PHE A 762 19.62 15.49 -13.28
N LEU A 763 20.41 16.55 -13.34
CA LEU A 763 21.50 16.72 -14.29
C LEU A 763 22.83 16.90 -13.56
N ASP A 764 23.94 16.48 -14.16
CA ASP A 764 25.30 16.81 -13.72
C ASP A 764 25.73 18.23 -14.20
N LYS A 765 27.02 18.57 -14.05
CA LYS A 765 27.58 19.87 -14.45
C LYS A 765 27.65 20.03 -15.97
N GLU A 766 27.80 18.93 -16.67
CA GLU A 766 27.87 18.81 -18.13
C GLU A 766 26.49 18.67 -18.77
N LEU A 767 25.41 18.76 -17.97
CA LEU A 767 24.01 18.61 -18.38
C LEU A 767 23.62 17.19 -18.80
N ASN A 768 24.37 16.17 -18.40
CA ASN A 768 23.98 14.78 -18.58
C ASN A 768 22.98 14.34 -17.52
N ILE A 769 22.10 13.42 -17.91
CA ILE A 769 21.03 12.93 -17.07
C ILE A 769 21.58 11.95 -16.04
N ARG A 770 21.52 12.32 -14.75
CA ARG A 770 21.86 11.42 -13.63
C ARG A 770 20.68 10.55 -13.22
N ARG A 771 19.49 11.16 -13.14
CA ARG A 771 18.25 10.52 -12.68
C ARG A 771 17.05 11.33 -13.17
N PHE A 772 15.91 10.68 -13.30
CA PHE A 772 14.66 11.35 -13.63
C PHE A 772 13.50 10.63 -12.92
N THR A 773 12.39 11.34 -12.73
CA THR A 773 11.13 10.74 -12.26
C THR A 773 10.27 10.31 -13.45
N ASP A 774 9.44 9.29 -13.25
CA ASP A 774 8.61 8.73 -14.32
C ASP A 774 7.72 9.77 -15.02
N PRO A 775 7.14 10.78 -14.33
CA PRO A 775 6.35 11.82 -15.00
C PRO A 775 7.12 12.65 -16.04
N VAL A 776 8.45 12.77 -15.95
CA VAL A 776 9.28 13.49 -16.95
C VAL A 776 9.19 12.82 -18.32
N THR A 777 8.95 11.51 -18.37
CA THR A 777 8.83 10.76 -19.64
C THR A 777 7.68 11.25 -20.54
N LYS A 778 6.69 11.96 -19.95
CA LYS A 778 5.60 12.59 -20.69
C LYS A 778 6.05 13.86 -21.42
N ILE A 779 7.06 14.55 -20.89
CA ILE A 779 7.60 15.82 -21.38
C ILE A 779 8.81 15.58 -22.30
N PHE A 780 9.73 14.72 -21.87
CA PHE A 780 10.88 14.26 -22.63
C PHE A 780 10.69 12.78 -22.94
N LYS A 781 10.94 12.33 -24.17
CA LYS A 781 10.82 10.91 -24.54
C LYS A 781 12.02 10.08 -24.04
N LEU A 782 12.15 9.97 -22.72
CA LEU A 782 13.25 9.33 -21.98
C LEU A 782 13.06 7.82 -21.83
N ARG A 783 14.17 7.08 -21.88
CA ARG A 783 14.30 5.66 -21.49
C ARG A 783 15.35 5.50 -20.40
N ALA A 784 15.30 4.39 -19.67
CA ALA A 784 16.27 4.12 -18.58
C ALA A 784 17.73 4.08 -19.06
N THR A 785 17.98 3.71 -20.32
CA THR A 785 19.29 3.70 -20.97
C THR A 785 19.84 5.09 -21.31
N ASP A 786 19.02 6.15 -21.23
CA ASP A 786 19.45 7.52 -21.55
C ASP A 786 20.14 8.21 -20.36
N THR A 787 20.31 7.51 -19.24
CA THR A 787 21.15 7.97 -18.12
C THR A 787 22.62 8.10 -18.57
N GLY A 788 23.22 9.25 -18.31
CA GLY A 788 24.57 9.62 -18.78
C GLY A 788 24.61 10.37 -20.12
N ARG A 789 23.47 10.57 -20.80
CA ARG A 789 23.38 11.37 -22.03
C ARG A 789 22.98 12.83 -21.73
N PRO A 790 23.45 13.84 -22.49
CA PRO A 790 22.97 15.22 -22.36
C PRO A 790 21.48 15.35 -22.66
N PHE A 791 20.74 16.09 -21.83
CA PHE A 791 19.28 16.21 -21.98
C PHE A 791 18.84 16.99 -23.23
N THR A 792 19.74 17.77 -23.83
CA THR A 792 19.50 18.57 -25.05
C THR A 792 19.31 17.72 -26.30
N ASP A 793 19.81 16.49 -26.29
CA ASP A 793 19.72 15.55 -27.41
C ASP A 793 18.34 14.89 -27.54
N LEU A 794 17.47 15.11 -26.56
CA LEU A 794 16.18 14.44 -26.43
C LEU A 794 15.06 15.32 -26.94
N VAL A 795 14.06 14.68 -27.56
CA VAL A 795 12.85 15.37 -28.01
C VAL A 795 12.05 15.84 -26.79
N CYS A 796 11.80 17.15 -26.74
CA CYS A 796 11.04 17.82 -25.70
C CYS A 796 9.72 18.36 -26.27
N ASP A 797 8.60 18.09 -25.59
CA ASP A 797 7.27 18.54 -26.00
C ASP A 797 6.96 20.00 -25.53
N LEU A 798 7.88 20.66 -24.83
CA LEU A 798 7.76 22.05 -24.36
C LEU A 798 8.28 23.06 -25.38
N ILE A 799 7.56 24.18 -25.54
CA ILE A 799 7.99 25.30 -26.39
C ILE A 799 9.00 26.17 -25.60
N TYR A 800 10.19 25.63 -25.32
CA TYR A 800 11.22 26.30 -24.52
C TYR A 800 12.64 26.18 -25.09
N PRO A 801 12.96 26.86 -26.20
CA PRO A 801 14.25 26.75 -26.88
C PRO A 801 15.44 27.27 -26.05
N GLU A 802 15.22 28.19 -25.11
CA GLU A 802 16.28 28.76 -24.25
C GLU A 802 16.61 27.90 -23.02
N MET A 803 15.98 26.73 -22.85
CA MET A 803 16.08 25.93 -21.63
C MET A 803 17.53 25.56 -21.27
N ALA A 804 18.33 25.15 -22.25
CA ALA A 804 19.74 24.82 -22.06
C ALA A 804 20.59 26.03 -21.62
N ASN A 805 20.35 27.20 -22.22
CA ASN A 805 21.03 28.44 -21.83
C ASN A 805 20.66 28.86 -20.41
N ASN A 806 19.39 28.70 -20.03
CA ASN A 806 18.93 29.00 -18.67
C ASN A 806 19.49 28.00 -17.65
N ALA A 807 19.63 26.72 -18.00
CA ALA A 807 20.32 25.72 -17.19
C ALA A 807 21.79 26.11 -16.94
N LEU A 808 22.55 26.44 -18.00
CA LEU A 808 23.94 26.92 -17.87
C LEU A 808 24.05 28.21 -17.06
N LYS A 809 23.08 29.12 -17.19
CA LYS A 809 23.03 30.36 -16.40
C LYS A 809 22.85 30.05 -14.92
N VAL A 810 21.96 29.13 -14.55
CA VAL A 810 21.73 28.72 -13.15
C VAL A 810 22.96 28.05 -12.55
N ILE A 811 23.71 27.23 -13.31
CA ILE A 811 24.99 26.66 -12.83
C ILE A 811 26.00 27.76 -12.50
N LYS A 812 26.08 28.81 -13.35
CA LYS A 812 27.04 29.91 -13.15
C LYS A 812 26.64 30.90 -12.07
N THR A 813 25.36 31.27 -12.00
CA THR A 813 24.88 32.32 -11.08
C THR A 813 24.34 31.77 -9.77
N LEU A 814 23.97 30.49 -9.71
CA LEU A 814 23.32 29.82 -8.58
C LEU A 814 21.96 30.40 -8.19
N VAL A 815 21.40 31.27 -9.04
CA VAL A 815 20.07 31.85 -8.85
C VAL A 815 19.05 30.97 -9.57
N PRO A 816 18.04 30.42 -8.88
CA PRO A 816 17.02 29.59 -9.51
C PRO A 816 16.19 30.42 -10.52
N ILE A 817 15.82 29.80 -11.63
CA ILE A 817 14.96 30.40 -12.66
C ILE A 817 13.63 29.67 -12.67
N GLN A 818 12.53 30.41 -12.69
CA GLN A 818 11.17 29.90 -12.79
C GLN A 818 10.46 30.57 -13.96
N LYS A 819 9.80 29.79 -14.83
CA LYS A 819 9.02 30.29 -15.98
C LYS A 819 7.80 29.39 -16.24
N GLU A 820 6.67 30.02 -16.51
CA GLU A 820 5.49 29.36 -17.09
C GLU A 820 5.70 29.17 -18.59
N ILE A 821 5.58 27.93 -19.07
CA ILE A 821 5.86 27.53 -20.45
C ILE A 821 4.68 26.73 -20.99
N ALA A 822 4.27 27.02 -22.22
CA ALA A 822 3.29 26.23 -22.95
C ALA A 822 3.94 25.02 -23.66
N SER A 823 3.21 23.92 -23.71
CA SER A 823 3.53 22.75 -24.54
C SER A 823 2.78 22.81 -25.87
N HIS A 824 3.26 22.07 -26.88
CA HIS A 824 2.56 21.90 -28.16
C HIS A 824 1.16 21.27 -28.05
N ASN A 825 0.81 20.69 -26.89
CA ASN A 825 -0.48 20.01 -26.65
C ASN A 825 -1.46 20.86 -25.80
N ASP A 826 -1.39 22.20 -25.88
CA ASP A 826 -2.23 23.15 -25.10
C ASP A 826 -2.15 22.99 -23.56
N ARG A 827 -1.06 22.40 -23.06
CA ARG A 827 -0.79 22.28 -21.61
C ARG A 827 0.17 23.36 -21.15
N PHE A 828 -0.01 23.80 -19.92
CA PHE A 828 0.87 24.78 -19.27
C PHE A 828 1.67 24.13 -18.16
N TYR A 829 2.99 24.34 -18.19
CA TYR A 829 3.92 23.83 -17.20
C TYR A 829 4.65 24.98 -16.52
N ASP A 830 4.72 24.94 -15.19
CA ASP A 830 5.64 25.76 -14.43
C ASP A 830 6.99 25.04 -14.36
N VAL A 831 8.01 25.61 -15.00
CA VAL A 831 9.36 25.04 -15.12
C VAL A 831 10.29 25.78 -14.18
N ARG A 832 10.85 25.06 -13.21
CA ARG A 832 11.78 25.61 -12.21
C ARG A 832 13.12 24.90 -12.29
N ILE A 833 14.18 25.66 -12.54
CA ILE A 833 15.56 25.20 -12.65
C ILE A 833 16.32 25.67 -11.42
N MET A 834 16.94 24.73 -10.69
CA MET A 834 17.68 24.99 -9.46
C MET A 834 19.07 24.36 -9.49
N PRO A 835 20.07 24.96 -8.81
CA PRO A 835 21.34 24.29 -8.58
C PRO A 835 21.18 23.11 -7.60
N TYR A 836 21.75 21.96 -7.95
CA TYR A 836 21.84 20.82 -7.05
C TYR A 836 23.08 20.96 -6.17
N ARG A 837 22.89 20.99 -4.85
CA ARG A 837 23.98 21.10 -3.87
C ARG A 837 24.12 19.81 -3.09
N THR A 838 25.35 19.34 -2.93
CA THR A 838 25.67 18.22 -2.04
C THR A 838 25.67 18.68 -0.59
N LEU A 839 25.74 17.72 0.34
CA LEU A 839 25.84 18.00 1.79
C LEU A 839 27.10 18.81 2.17
N GLU A 840 28.12 18.82 1.32
CA GLU A 840 29.34 19.62 1.46
C GLU A 840 29.22 21.03 0.85
N ASP A 841 28.00 21.45 0.51
CA ASP A 841 27.68 22.72 -0.19
C ASP A 841 28.41 22.88 -1.54
N ARG A 842 28.87 21.76 -2.13
CA ARG A 842 29.43 21.73 -3.48
C ARG A 842 28.29 21.62 -4.49
N ILE A 843 28.34 22.45 -5.53
CA ILE A 843 27.41 22.36 -6.65
C ILE A 843 27.78 21.13 -7.47
N ASP A 844 26.84 20.22 -7.62
CA ASP A 844 27.04 18.91 -8.29
C ASP A 844 26.00 18.68 -9.40
N GLY A 845 25.53 19.78 -9.99
CA GLY A 845 24.68 19.81 -11.17
C GLY A 845 23.41 20.66 -10.98
N LEU A 846 22.31 20.23 -11.59
CA LEU A 846 21.03 20.93 -11.60
C LEU A 846 19.86 19.99 -11.30
N VAL A 847 18.78 20.56 -10.76
CA VAL A 847 17.47 19.93 -10.70
C VAL A 847 16.49 20.79 -11.49
N ILE A 848 15.76 20.18 -12.41
CA ILE A 848 14.68 20.82 -13.16
C ILE A 848 13.37 20.16 -12.79
N THR A 849 12.42 20.92 -12.27
CA THR A 849 11.07 20.45 -11.97
C THR A 849 10.07 21.04 -12.95
N PHE A 850 9.11 20.24 -13.39
CA PHE A 850 7.99 20.63 -14.24
C PHE A 850 6.70 20.29 -13.51
N THR A 851 5.90 21.31 -13.22
CA THR A 851 4.60 21.17 -12.56
C THR A 851 3.50 21.51 -13.56
N ASP A 852 2.55 20.60 -13.79
CA ASP A 852 1.40 20.87 -14.65
C ASP A 852 0.46 21.85 -13.96
N ILE A 853 0.29 23.04 -14.54
CA ILE A 853 -0.58 24.12 -14.03
C ILE A 853 -1.83 24.31 -14.90
N THR A 854 -2.12 23.36 -15.81
CA THR A 854 -3.23 23.48 -16.77
C THR A 854 -4.59 23.59 -16.05
N ALA A 855 -4.85 22.75 -15.05
CA ALA A 855 -6.09 22.80 -14.29
C ALA A 855 -6.24 24.10 -13.48
N ALA A 856 -5.12 24.60 -12.93
CA ALA A 856 -5.11 25.87 -12.20
C ALA A 856 -5.41 27.06 -13.12
N LYS A 857 -4.82 27.10 -14.33
CA LYS A 857 -5.12 28.11 -15.35
C LYS A 857 -6.58 28.08 -15.80
N GLN A 858 -7.13 26.89 -16.06
CA GLN A 858 -8.53 26.74 -16.45
C GLN A 858 -9.48 27.18 -15.34
N ALA A 859 -9.19 26.82 -14.08
CA ALA A 859 -9.98 27.26 -12.94
C ALA A 859 -9.90 28.79 -12.74
N GLU A 860 -8.73 29.39 -12.92
CA GLU A 860 -8.55 30.85 -12.86
C GLU A 860 -9.37 31.57 -13.93
N GLU A 861 -9.37 31.08 -15.17
CA GLU A 861 -10.20 31.64 -16.25
C GLU A 861 -11.69 31.48 -15.98
N LEU A 862 -12.14 30.32 -15.50
CA LEU A 862 -13.55 30.09 -15.12
C LEU A 862 -13.99 31.02 -13.98
N LEU A 863 -13.17 31.16 -12.93
CA LEU A 863 -13.44 32.09 -11.83
C LEU A 863 -13.45 33.55 -12.29
N LYS A 864 -12.59 33.91 -13.26
CA LYS A 864 -12.57 35.26 -13.84
C LYS A 864 -13.86 35.53 -14.62
N LEU A 865 -14.33 34.57 -15.41
CA LEU A 865 -15.61 34.65 -16.14
C LEU A 865 -16.81 34.72 -15.19
N GLU A 866 -16.84 33.89 -14.14
CA GLU A 866 -17.92 33.91 -13.14
C GLU A 866 -17.97 35.25 -12.38
N ASN A 867 -16.82 35.78 -11.98
CA ASN A 867 -16.74 37.09 -11.33
C ASN A 867 -17.15 38.23 -12.26
N GLN A 868 -16.83 38.15 -13.55
CA GLN A 868 -17.32 39.12 -14.55
C GLN A 868 -18.83 39.04 -14.71
N TYR A 869 -19.40 37.84 -14.80
CA TYR A 869 -20.85 37.62 -14.86
C TYR A 869 -21.57 38.19 -13.64
N ARG A 870 -21.11 37.84 -12.42
CA ARG A 870 -21.71 38.31 -11.16
C ARG A 870 -21.68 39.84 -11.05
N ARG A 871 -20.57 40.48 -11.43
CA ARG A 871 -20.47 41.95 -11.43
C ARG A 871 -21.44 42.62 -12.39
N LEU A 872 -21.60 42.08 -13.61
CA LEU A 872 -22.55 42.62 -14.58
C LEU A 872 -24.01 42.42 -14.13
N PHE A 873 -24.32 41.28 -13.51
CA PHE A 873 -25.65 40.98 -12.98
C PHE A 873 -26.03 41.87 -11.78
N GLU A 874 -25.11 42.06 -10.83
CA GLU A 874 -25.35 42.85 -9.61
C GLU A 874 -25.33 44.37 -9.84
N SER A 875 -24.54 44.87 -10.81
CA SER A 875 -24.43 46.30 -11.09
C SER A 875 -25.47 46.85 -12.08
N ALA A 876 -26.31 45.99 -12.66
CA ALA A 876 -27.36 46.39 -13.57
C ALA A 876 -28.38 47.31 -12.89
N LYS A 877 -28.72 48.43 -13.55
CA LYS A 877 -29.76 49.39 -13.10
C LYS A 877 -31.16 49.07 -13.64
N ASP A 878 -31.33 47.89 -14.22
CA ASP A 878 -32.62 47.33 -14.58
C ASP A 878 -32.85 46.10 -13.68
N GLY A 879 -34.11 45.79 -13.39
CA GLY A 879 -34.47 44.60 -12.63
C GLY A 879 -34.32 43.37 -13.52
N ILE A 880 -33.46 42.42 -13.17
CA ILE A 880 -33.22 41.20 -13.92
C ILE A 880 -33.70 40.01 -13.11
N LEU A 881 -34.53 39.15 -13.72
CA LEU A 881 -34.96 37.89 -13.14
C LEU A 881 -34.80 36.76 -14.16
N ILE A 882 -34.38 35.59 -13.70
CA ILE A 882 -34.19 34.39 -14.51
C ILE A 882 -35.22 33.35 -14.09
N LEU A 883 -35.99 32.83 -15.05
CA LEU A 883 -37.01 31.81 -14.83
C LEU A 883 -36.62 30.48 -15.48
N ASN A 884 -37.07 29.41 -14.85
CA ASN A 884 -37.11 28.08 -15.45
C ASN A 884 -38.17 28.03 -16.56
N PHE A 885 -37.79 27.56 -17.75
CA PHE A 885 -38.67 27.53 -18.92
C PHE A 885 -39.91 26.66 -18.74
N ASP A 886 -39.79 25.51 -18.07
CA ASP A 886 -40.89 24.55 -17.94
C ASP A 886 -41.87 24.94 -16.81
N THR A 887 -41.32 25.43 -15.69
CA THR A 887 -42.09 25.63 -14.45
C THR A 887 -42.46 27.08 -14.18
N GLY A 888 -41.79 28.05 -14.82
CA GLY A 888 -41.97 29.49 -14.55
C GLY A 888 -41.49 29.92 -13.16
N LYS A 889 -40.71 29.07 -12.49
CA LYS A 889 -40.09 29.36 -11.19
C LYS A 889 -38.88 30.27 -11.34
N ILE A 890 -38.72 31.20 -10.42
CA ILE A 890 -37.55 32.10 -10.37
C ILE A 890 -36.33 31.31 -9.89
N ILE A 891 -35.32 31.25 -10.75
CA ILE A 891 -34.02 30.64 -10.51
C ILE A 891 -33.11 31.65 -9.81
N ASP A 892 -33.09 32.89 -10.28
CA ASP A 892 -32.22 33.94 -9.77
C ASP A 892 -32.80 35.34 -10.02
N VAL A 893 -32.41 36.32 -9.20
CA VAL A 893 -32.89 37.69 -9.25
C VAL A 893 -31.79 38.67 -8.81
N ASN A 894 -31.62 39.77 -9.54
CA ASN A 894 -30.62 40.75 -9.20
C ASN A 894 -31.03 41.64 -8.01
N PRO A 895 -30.06 42.20 -7.24
CA PRO A 895 -30.36 43.03 -6.07
C PRO A 895 -31.20 44.27 -6.39
N PHE A 896 -31.08 44.82 -7.61
CA PHE A 896 -31.85 45.97 -8.05
C PHE A 896 -33.36 45.68 -8.09
N LEU A 897 -33.78 44.50 -8.59
CA LEU A 897 -35.19 44.12 -8.61
C LEU A 897 -35.76 43.88 -7.21
N VAL A 898 -34.96 43.27 -6.33
CA VAL A 898 -35.28 43.08 -4.89
C VAL A 898 -35.59 44.43 -4.25
N GLY A 899 -34.73 45.42 -4.47
CA GLY A 899 -34.94 46.79 -3.98
C GLY A 899 -36.15 47.50 -4.61
N MET A 900 -36.37 47.33 -5.92
CA MET A 900 -37.48 47.94 -6.66
C MET A 900 -38.84 47.42 -6.19
N LEU A 901 -39.01 46.11 -6.08
CA LEU A 901 -40.29 45.50 -5.69
C LEU A 901 -40.50 45.47 -4.17
N GLY A 902 -39.43 45.53 -3.38
CA GLY A 902 -39.48 45.53 -1.92
C GLY A 902 -39.71 44.15 -1.29
N TYR A 903 -39.46 43.08 -2.03
CA TYR A 903 -39.40 41.70 -1.50
C TYR A 903 -37.96 41.32 -1.15
N SER A 904 -37.77 40.36 -0.24
CA SER A 904 -36.43 39.76 -0.03
C SER A 904 -36.10 38.74 -1.12
N TYR A 905 -34.80 38.47 -1.32
CA TYR A 905 -34.31 37.46 -2.26
C TYR A 905 -34.95 36.08 -2.01
N GLU A 906 -34.99 35.64 -0.74
CA GLU A 906 -35.61 34.37 -0.31
C GLU A 906 -37.13 34.32 -0.56
N GLN A 907 -37.80 35.46 -0.58
CA GLN A 907 -39.24 35.52 -0.85
C GLN A 907 -39.58 35.40 -2.34
N LEU A 908 -38.60 35.60 -3.23
CA LEU A 908 -38.77 35.59 -4.68
C LEU A 908 -38.32 34.27 -5.33
N ILE A 909 -37.24 33.67 -4.82
CA ILE A 909 -36.69 32.42 -5.38
C ILE A 909 -37.60 31.23 -5.16
N GLU A 910 -37.58 30.29 -6.11
CA GLU A 910 -38.39 29.06 -6.17
C GLU A 910 -39.90 29.25 -6.25
N LYS A 911 -40.39 30.49 -6.12
CA LYS A 911 -41.78 30.84 -6.40
C LYS A 911 -42.00 31.00 -7.88
N SER A 912 -43.21 30.68 -8.29
CA SER A 912 -43.66 30.93 -9.66
C SER A 912 -43.88 32.44 -9.85
N ILE A 913 -43.60 32.97 -11.03
CA ILE A 913 -43.72 34.43 -11.29
C ILE A 913 -45.12 35.00 -10.97
N TRP A 914 -46.18 34.19 -11.10
CA TRP A 914 -47.58 34.56 -10.79
C TRP A 914 -47.96 34.44 -9.30
N GLU A 915 -47.09 33.92 -8.45
CA GLU A 915 -47.33 33.82 -7.00
C GLU A 915 -46.90 35.09 -6.25
N ILE A 916 -46.11 35.96 -6.89
CA ILE A 916 -45.60 37.20 -6.32
C ILE A 916 -46.71 38.26 -6.34
N GLY A 917 -46.96 38.90 -5.20
CA GLY A 917 -48.02 39.89 -5.00
C GLY A 917 -48.05 41.01 -6.04
N SER A 918 -46.88 41.54 -6.41
CA SER A 918 -46.74 42.57 -7.44
C SER A 918 -47.10 42.14 -8.85
N LEU A 919 -47.13 40.83 -9.11
CA LEU A 919 -47.37 40.17 -10.41
C LEU A 919 -48.62 39.27 -10.38
N LYS A 920 -49.40 39.35 -9.29
CA LYS A 920 -50.48 38.42 -8.91
C LYS A 920 -51.77 38.67 -9.66
N ASP A 921 -52.06 39.93 -9.96
CA ASP A 921 -53.09 40.29 -10.95
C ASP A 921 -52.48 40.01 -12.31
N ILE A 922 -52.75 38.84 -12.90
CA ILE A 922 -53.74 38.69 -13.97
C ILE A 922 -53.88 37.19 -14.27
N VAL A 923 -55.12 36.74 -14.42
CA VAL A 923 -55.52 35.58 -15.23
C VAL A 923 -54.91 35.61 -16.67
N ALA A 924 -54.32 36.73 -17.11
CA ALA A 924 -53.57 36.88 -18.36
C ALA A 924 -52.10 36.45 -18.28
N ASN A 925 -51.46 36.31 -17.11
CA ASN A 925 -50.02 35.99 -17.04
C ASN A 925 -49.70 34.52 -17.37
N LYS A 926 -50.64 33.58 -17.17
CA LYS A 926 -50.44 32.18 -17.54
C LYS A 926 -50.52 31.96 -19.06
N ASP A 927 -51.48 32.61 -19.72
CA ASP A 927 -51.62 32.62 -21.18
C ASP A 927 -50.45 33.35 -21.86
N LYS A 928 -49.97 34.44 -21.24
CA LYS A 928 -48.79 35.17 -21.71
C LYS A 928 -47.47 34.42 -21.48
N PHE A 929 -47.36 33.62 -20.42
CA PHE A 929 -46.24 32.69 -20.24
C PHE A 929 -46.24 31.57 -21.30
N LEU A 930 -47.42 31.06 -21.66
CA LEU A 930 -47.59 30.13 -22.78
C LEU A 930 -47.27 30.81 -24.13
N GLU A 931 -47.60 32.09 -24.30
CA GLU A 931 -47.20 32.89 -25.46
C GLU A 931 -45.68 33.08 -25.52
N LEU A 932 -45.03 33.35 -24.39
CA LEU A 932 -43.57 33.44 -24.27
C LEU A 932 -42.88 32.11 -24.61
N GLN A 933 -43.41 30.99 -24.15
CA GLN A 933 -42.91 29.65 -24.52
C GLN A 933 -43.03 29.38 -26.03
N LYS A 934 -44.05 29.95 -26.70
CA LYS A 934 -44.29 29.80 -28.14
C LYS A 934 -43.49 30.77 -29.01
N LYS A 935 -43.39 32.04 -28.60
CA LYS A 935 -42.77 33.13 -29.39
C LYS A 935 -41.31 33.40 -29.02
N GLU A 936 -40.83 32.82 -27.90
CA GLU A 936 -39.46 32.99 -27.35
C GLU A 936 -39.05 34.43 -27.00
N PHE A 937 -39.93 35.41 -27.25
CA PHE A 937 -39.75 36.83 -27.00
C PHE A 937 -41.11 37.50 -26.70
N VAL A 938 -41.17 38.32 -25.65
CA VAL A 938 -42.34 39.14 -25.31
C VAL A 938 -41.89 40.49 -24.74
N ARG A 939 -42.54 41.58 -25.16
CA ARG A 939 -42.31 42.94 -24.62
C ARG A 939 -43.64 43.62 -24.29
N TYR A 940 -43.74 44.18 -23.09
CA TYR A 940 -44.85 45.01 -22.65
C TYR A 940 -44.37 46.41 -22.37
N GLU A 941 -44.95 47.37 -23.08
CA GLU A 941 -44.74 48.79 -22.84
C GLU A 941 -45.78 49.27 -21.82
N ASN A 942 -45.30 49.88 -20.72
CA ASN A 942 -46.13 50.51 -19.69
C ASN A 942 -47.11 49.57 -18.96
N LEU A 943 -46.56 48.56 -18.27
CA LEU A 943 -47.30 47.69 -17.36
C LEU A 943 -47.34 48.29 -15.94
N PRO A 944 -48.51 48.52 -15.33
CA PRO A 944 -48.58 48.94 -13.93
C PRO A 944 -48.29 47.74 -13.01
N LEU A 945 -47.29 47.86 -12.14
CA LEU A 945 -46.99 46.90 -11.08
C LEU A 945 -47.17 47.54 -9.70
N GLU A 946 -47.58 46.75 -8.72
CA GLU A 946 -47.74 47.20 -7.34
C GLU A 946 -46.66 46.60 -6.45
N THR A 947 -45.73 47.40 -5.94
CA THR A 947 -44.67 46.94 -5.01
C THR A 947 -45.23 46.32 -3.73
N ALA A 948 -44.41 45.58 -2.98
CA ALA A 948 -44.79 44.96 -1.70
C ALA A 948 -45.31 45.99 -0.65
N LYS A 949 -45.01 47.28 -0.82
CA LYS A 949 -45.47 48.38 0.04
C LYS A 949 -46.74 49.09 -0.49
N GLY A 950 -47.38 48.55 -1.53
CA GLY A 950 -48.60 49.11 -2.13
C GLY A 950 -48.38 50.30 -3.08
N ARG A 951 -47.13 50.66 -3.39
CA ARG A 951 -46.82 51.72 -4.37
C ARG A 951 -46.98 51.18 -5.79
N LYS A 952 -47.76 51.87 -6.63
CA LYS A 952 -47.86 51.60 -8.07
C LYS A 952 -46.69 52.21 -8.82
N ILE A 953 -46.04 51.42 -9.66
CA ILE A 953 -44.94 51.81 -10.54
C ILE A 953 -45.29 51.42 -11.98
N HIS A 954 -44.88 52.23 -12.94
CA HIS A 954 -45.02 51.89 -14.36
C HIS A 954 -43.74 51.24 -14.84
N VAL A 955 -43.82 50.04 -15.39
CA VAL A 955 -42.63 49.32 -15.87
C VAL A 955 -42.72 48.94 -17.34
N GLU A 956 -41.55 48.90 -17.97
CA GLU A 956 -41.34 48.16 -19.21
C GLU A 956 -40.85 46.75 -18.86
N PHE A 957 -41.49 45.73 -19.43
CA PHE A 957 -41.18 44.33 -19.15
C PHE A 957 -40.80 43.62 -20.44
N VAL A 958 -39.56 43.14 -20.55
CA VAL A 958 -39.03 42.42 -21.71
C VAL A 958 -38.64 41.02 -21.26
N SER A 959 -39.02 39.98 -22.00
CA SER A 959 -38.69 38.59 -21.70
C SER A 959 -38.15 37.88 -22.92
N ASN A 960 -36.98 37.25 -22.79
CA ASN A 960 -36.28 36.55 -23.86
C ASN A 960 -35.91 35.14 -23.40
N VAL A 961 -36.08 34.15 -24.28
CA VAL A 961 -35.64 32.77 -24.05
C VAL A 961 -34.24 32.56 -24.64
N TYR A 962 -33.34 31.94 -23.88
CA TYR A 962 -32.01 31.57 -24.35
C TYR A 962 -31.61 30.19 -23.84
N LEU A 963 -30.65 29.55 -24.52
CA LEU A 963 -30.20 28.19 -24.24
C LEU A 963 -28.93 28.23 -23.37
N VAL A 964 -28.95 27.56 -22.23
CA VAL A 964 -27.78 27.36 -21.35
C VAL A 964 -27.55 25.87 -21.17
N ASN A 965 -26.42 25.36 -21.67
CA ASN A 965 -25.98 23.95 -21.51
C ASN A 965 -27.11 22.94 -21.79
N THR A 966 -27.87 23.12 -22.88
CA THR A 966 -29.03 22.33 -23.33
C THR A 966 -30.40 22.61 -22.69
N LYS A 967 -30.49 23.46 -21.66
CA LYS A 967 -31.77 23.86 -21.05
C LYS A 967 -32.20 25.25 -21.50
N LYS A 968 -33.47 25.39 -21.86
CA LYS A 968 -34.07 26.71 -22.11
C LYS A 968 -34.29 27.42 -20.78
N VAL A 969 -33.93 28.69 -20.72
CA VAL A 969 -34.18 29.60 -19.60
C VAL A 969 -34.76 30.89 -20.13
N ILE A 970 -35.58 31.55 -19.32
CA ILE A 970 -36.17 32.84 -19.66
C ILE A 970 -35.45 33.90 -18.84
N GLN A 971 -34.95 34.95 -19.47
CA GLN A 971 -34.52 36.17 -18.79
C GLN A 971 -35.59 37.24 -18.98
N CYS A 972 -36.07 37.81 -17.87
CA CYS A 972 -36.93 38.97 -17.90
C CYS A 972 -36.17 40.20 -17.36
N ILE A 973 -36.34 41.32 -18.08
CA ILE A 973 -35.79 42.62 -17.73
C ILE A 973 -36.98 43.55 -17.44
N ILE A 974 -36.97 44.14 -16.25
CA ILE A 974 -38.00 45.05 -15.75
C ILE A 974 -37.36 46.42 -15.54
N ARG A 975 -37.83 47.43 -16.27
CA ARG A 975 -37.34 48.80 -16.17
C ARG A 975 -38.44 49.70 -15.64
N ASP A 976 -38.15 50.48 -14.60
CA ASP A 976 -39.07 51.51 -14.12
C ASP A 976 -39.08 52.69 -15.10
N ILE A 977 -40.27 53.01 -15.62
CA ILE A 977 -40.52 54.10 -16.55
C ILE A 977 -41.47 55.16 -15.96
N SER A 978 -41.70 55.13 -14.65
CA SER A 978 -42.65 56.02 -13.97
C SER A 978 -42.32 57.50 -14.19
N ASP A 979 -41.04 57.88 -14.10
CA ASP A 979 -40.60 59.26 -14.35
C ASP A 979 -40.86 59.69 -15.80
N ARG A 980 -40.68 58.77 -16.76
CA ARG A 980 -40.92 59.03 -18.18
C ARG A 980 -42.41 59.24 -18.47
N VAL A 981 -43.27 58.40 -17.89
CA VAL A 981 -44.73 58.54 -18.02
C VAL A 981 -45.20 59.85 -17.40
N PHE A 982 -44.70 60.18 -16.19
CA PHE A 982 -45.03 61.44 -15.51
C PHE A 982 -44.62 62.68 -16.31
N VAL A 983 -43.40 62.70 -16.86
CA VAL A 983 -42.92 63.81 -17.71
C VAL A 983 -43.76 63.92 -18.99
N GLN A 984 -44.14 62.80 -19.59
CA GLN A 984 -44.96 62.79 -20.80
C GLN A 984 -46.37 63.32 -20.53
N GLU A 985 -47.02 62.91 -19.44
CA GLU A 985 -48.32 63.44 -19.02
C GLU A 985 -48.24 64.93 -18.64
N ALA A 986 -47.18 65.34 -17.93
CA ALA A 986 -46.96 66.74 -17.58
C ALA A 986 -46.78 67.63 -18.83
N LEU A 987 -46.06 67.14 -19.85
CA LEU A 987 -45.87 67.84 -21.12
C LEU A 987 -47.19 68.00 -21.86
N VAL A 988 -47.97 66.92 -22.00
CA VAL A 988 -49.30 66.96 -22.66
C VAL A 988 -50.23 67.94 -21.94
N ASN A 989 -50.26 67.90 -20.61
CA ASN A 989 -51.08 68.82 -19.82
C ASN A 989 -50.62 70.28 -19.95
N ALA A 990 -49.31 70.54 -19.99
CA ALA A 990 -48.76 71.87 -20.21
C ALA A 990 -49.10 72.41 -21.61
N GLU A 991 -48.90 71.61 -22.66
CA GLU A 991 -49.24 71.98 -24.04
C GLU A 991 -50.73 72.33 -24.20
N THR A 992 -51.60 71.50 -23.62
CA THR A 992 -53.05 71.72 -23.66
C THR A 992 -53.42 73.04 -22.97
N ARG A 993 -52.81 73.32 -21.81
CA ARG A 993 -53.00 74.58 -21.07
C ARG A 993 -52.51 75.80 -21.85
N TYR A 994 -51.35 75.73 -22.47
CA TYR A 994 -50.81 76.81 -23.31
C TYR A 994 -51.70 77.12 -24.50
N LYS A 995 -52.21 76.09 -25.19
CA LYS A 995 -53.11 76.26 -26.35
C LYS A 995 -54.39 77.00 -25.96
N HIS A 996 -55.03 76.63 -24.86
CA HIS A 996 -56.22 77.32 -24.37
C HIS A 996 -55.96 78.79 -24.00
N LEU A 997 -54.81 79.10 -23.38
CA LEU A 997 -54.43 80.49 -23.07
C LEU A 997 -54.18 81.29 -24.35
N PHE A 998 -53.44 80.73 -25.30
CA PHE A 998 -53.12 81.40 -26.56
C PHE A 998 -54.38 81.74 -27.38
N ASP A 999 -55.35 80.82 -27.42
CA ASP A 999 -56.58 80.99 -28.21
C ASP A 999 -57.63 81.91 -27.55
N SER A 1000 -57.59 82.10 -26.22
CA SER A 1000 -58.62 82.86 -25.48
C SER A 1000 -58.27 84.33 -25.19
N VAL A 1001 -57.02 84.74 -25.39
CA VAL A 1001 -56.57 86.13 -25.17
C VAL A 1001 -57.18 87.08 -26.23
N LYS A 1002 -57.71 88.21 -25.75
CA LYS A 1002 -58.35 89.27 -26.57
C LYS A 1002 -57.38 90.33 -27.10
N ASP A 1003 -56.11 89.97 -27.21
CA ASP A 1003 -55.05 90.78 -27.82
C ASP A 1003 -54.47 89.99 -28.99
N GLY A 1004 -54.04 90.67 -30.04
CA GLY A 1004 -53.36 90.02 -31.15
C GLY A 1004 -51.96 89.57 -30.72
N ILE A 1005 -51.71 88.26 -30.67
CA ILE A 1005 -50.39 87.71 -30.33
C ILE A 1005 -49.74 87.14 -31.58
N LEU A 1006 -48.52 87.58 -31.86
CA LEU A 1006 -47.67 87.03 -32.91
C LEU A 1006 -46.34 86.57 -32.33
N PHE A 1007 -45.87 85.41 -32.76
CA PHE A 1007 -44.53 84.92 -32.51
C PHE A 1007 -43.72 85.01 -33.79
N VAL A 1008 -42.56 85.66 -33.72
CA VAL A 1008 -41.72 85.98 -34.87
C VAL A 1008 -40.30 85.51 -34.59
N ASP A 1009 -39.69 84.88 -35.59
CA ASP A 1009 -38.27 84.55 -35.55
C ASP A 1009 -37.43 85.82 -35.57
N GLY A 1010 -36.59 86.03 -34.55
CA GLY A 1010 -35.83 87.26 -34.37
C GLY A 1010 -34.66 87.45 -35.34
N ALA A 1011 -34.25 86.40 -36.08
CA ALA A 1011 -33.18 86.49 -37.07
C ALA A 1011 -33.71 86.76 -38.48
N THR A 1012 -34.85 86.16 -38.82
CA THR A 1012 -35.43 86.21 -40.16
C THR A 1012 -36.61 87.17 -40.27
N GLY A 1013 -37.26 87.50 -39.15
CA GLY A 1013 -38.49 88.31 -39.14
C GLY A 1013 -39.72 87.56 -39.61
N LYS A 1014 -39.66 86.23 -39.75
CA LYS A 1014 -40.78 85.40 -40.20
C LYS A 1014 -41.74 85.10 -39.06
N ILE A 1015 -43.04 85.17 -39.35
CA ILE A 1015 -44.09 84.88 -38.37
C ILE A 1015 -44.27 83.36 -38.23
N ASN A 1016 -44.03 82.84 -37.03
CA ASN A 1016 -44.12 81.41 -36.70
C ASN A 1016 -45.51 81.00 -36.23
N ALA A 1017 -46.20 81.86 -35.48
CA ALA A 1017 -47.54 81.61 -34.99
C ALA A 1017 -48.29 82.92 -34.74
N ILE A 1018 -49.62 82.89 -34.93
CA ILE A 1018 -50.53 83.97 -34.58
C ILE A 1018 -51.76 83.40 -33.90
N ASN A 1019 -52.34 84.17 -32.98
CA ASN A 1019 -53.55 83.75 -32.29
C ASN A 1019 -54.82 84.06 -33.12
N PRO A 1020 -55.96 83.39 -32.84
CA PRO A 1020 -57.20 83.59 -33.58
C PRO A 1020 -57.75 85.03 -33.49
N PHE A 1021 -57.49 85.73 -32.38
CA PHE A 1021 -57.91 87.12 -32.24
C PHE A 1021 -57.27 88.03 -33.31
N PHE A 1022 -55.97 87.88 -33.56
CA PHE A 1022 -55.28 88.68 -34.57
C PHE A 1022 -55.81 88.43 -36.00
N THR A 1023 -56.12 87.18 -36.35
CA THR A 1023 -56.75 86.87 -37.64
C THR A 1023 -58.14 87.48 -37.77
N ASN A 1024 -58.91 87.48 -36.68
CA ASN A 1024 -60.24 88.08 -36.66
C ASN A 1024 -60.18 89.62 -36.74
N LEU A 1025 -59.24 90.24 -36.03
CA LEU A 1025 -59.02 91.69 -36.04
C LEU A 1025 -58.72 92.21 -37.46
N LEU A 1026 -57.92 91.48 -38.23
CA LEU A 1026 -57.55 91.86 -39.60
C LEU A 1026 -58.47 91.29 -40.68
N GLY A 1027 -59.39 90.37 -40.35
CA GLY A 1027 -60.26 89.70 -41.33
C GLY A 1027 -59.50 88.83 -42.35
N LEU A 1028 -58.29 88.38 -42.01
CA LEU A 1028 -57.40 87.61 -42.89
C LEU A 1028 -57.16 86.20 -42.35
N SER A 1029 -57.02 85.22 -43.26
CA SER A 1029 -56.74 83.83 -42.89
C SER A 1029 -55.36 83.66 -42.24
N LYS A 1030 -55.19 82.64 -41.40
CA LYS A 1030 -53.91 82.34 -40.74
C LYS A 1030 -52.78 82.07 -41.74
N GLU A 1031 -53.07 81.41 -42.86
CA GLU A 1031 -52.09 81.12 -43.92
C GLU A 1031 -51.52 82.40 -44.56
N SER A 1032 -52.25 83.52 -44.50
CA SER A 1032 -51.80 84.79 -45.05
C SER A 1032 -50.60 85.38 -44.31
N PHE A 1033 -50.32 84.93 -43.08
CA PHE A 1033 -49.29 85.48 -42.18
C PHE A 1033 -48.11 84.53 -41.94
N ILE A 1034 -48.37 83.23 -41.73
CA ILE A 1034 -47.34 82.27 -41.32
C ILE A 1034 -46.22 82.19 -42.39
N GLY A 1035 -44.97 82.30 -41.95
CA GLY A 1035 -43.78 82.19 -42.80
C GLY A 1035 -43.43 83.46 -43.60
N LYS A 1036 -44.29 84.48 -43.60
CA LYS A 1036 -43.98 85.79 -44.20
C LYS A 1036 -43.21 86.67 -43.24
N GLU A 1037 -42.40 87.57 -43.79
CA GLU A 1037 -41.67 88.57 -43.02
C GLU A 1037 -42.62 89.67 -42.54
N VAL A 1038 -42.48 90.10 -41.29
CA VAL A 1038 -43.42 91.04 -40.63
C VAL A 1038 -43.64 92.33 -41.44
N TRP A 1039 -42.59 92.90 -42.02
CA TRP A 1039 -42.66 94.14 -42.84
C TRP A 1039 -43.28 93.95 -44.23
N THR A 1040 -43.60 92.72 -44.64
CA THR A 1040 -44.31 92.45 -45.91
C THR A 1040 -45.84 92.47 -45.76
N ILE A 1041 -46.32 92.51 -44.53
CA ILE A 1041 -47.76 92.51 -44.22
C ILE A 1041 -48.19 93.96 -44.07
N GLU A 1042 -49.10 94.41 -44.93
CA GLU A 1042 -49.49 95.82 -45.06
C GLU A 1042 -49.84 96.49 -43.71
N PHE A 1043 -50.62 95.82 -42.87
CA PHE A 1043 -50.94 96.30 -41.53
C PHE A 1043 -49.71 96.45 -40.61
N LEU A 1044 -48.79 95.47 -40.62
CA LEU A 1044 -47.58 95.49 -39.79
C LEU A 1044 -46.49 96.38 -40.39
N LYS A 1045 -46.54 96.66 -41.70
CA LYS A 1045 -45.63 97.58 -42.39
C LYS A 1045 -45.79 99.03 -41.92
N ASN A 1046 -46.99 99.40 -41.49
CA ASN A 1046 -47.25 100.70 -40.84
C ASN A 1046 -46.63 100.80 -39.44
N ILE A 1047 -46.21 99.67 -38.85
CA ILE A 1047 -45.58 99.59 -37.52
C ILE A 1047 -44.07 99.35 -37.64
N ILE A 1048 -43.66 98.54 -38.62
CA ILE A 1048 -42.29 98.12 -38.91
C ILE A 1048 -42.10 98.20 -40.42
N GLU A 1049 -41.53 99.30 -40.90
CA GLU A 1049 -41.50 99.63 -42.32
C GLU A 1049 -40.58 98.70 -43.12
N ASN A 1050 -39.48 98.28 -42.52
CA ASN A 1050 -38.44 97.51 -43.19
C ASN A 1050 -37.62 96.65 -42.23
N LYS A 1051 -36.76 95.80 -42.83
CA LYS A 1051 -35.88 94.88 -42.10
C LYS A 1051 -34.92 95.58 -41.12
N LYS A 1052 -34.45 96.80 -41.41
CA LYS A 1052 -33.52 97.52 -40.51
C LYS A 1052 -34.22 97.89 -39.21
N GLU A 1053 -35.43 98.45 -39.31
CA GLU A 1053 -36.25 98.80 -38.15
C GLU A 1053 -36.62 97.57 -37.32
N PHE A 1054 -36.91 96.43 -37.96
CA PHE A 1054 -37.09 95.16 -37.26
C PHE A 1054 -35.84 94.71 -36.50
N ILE A 1055 -34.65 94.83 -37.10
CA ILE A 1055 -33.39 94.47 -36.45
C ILE A 1055 -33.16 95.35 -35.21
N GLU A 1056 -33.38 96.66 -35.32
CA GLU A 1056 -33.28 97.60 -34.19
C GLU A 1056 -34.29 97.26 -33.08
N LEU A 1057 -35.54 96.95 -33.44
CA LEU A 1057 -36.55 96.47 -32.49
C LEU A 1057 -36.13 95.16 -31.82
N SER A 1058 -35.49 94.25 -32.57
CA SER A 1058 -34.99 92.99 -32.04
C SER A 1058 -33.88 93.19 -31.01
N GLU A 1059 -33.07 94.25 -31.12
CA GLU A 1059 -32.00 94.54 -30.16
C GLU A 1059 -32.53 95.09 -28.83
N LYS A 1060 -33.73 95.70 -28.84
CA LYS A 1060 -34.40 96.18 -27.63
C LYS A 1060 -35.03 95.00 -26.87
N LYS A 1061 -34.90 94.99 -25.54
CA LYS A 1061 -35.51 93.95 -24.68
C LYS A 1061 -37.03 93.96 -24.75
N SER A 1062 -37.61 95.15 -24.75
CA SER A 1062 -39.02 95.40 -25.01
C SER A 1062 -39.19 96.75 -25.70
N PHE A 1063 -40.28 96.90 -26.45
CA PHE A 1063 -40.68 98.14 -27.10
C PHE A 1063 -42.19 98.26 -27.04
N GLN A 1064 -42.69 99.45 -26.76
CA GLN A 1064 -44.10 99.76 -26.63
C GLN A 1064 -44.37 101.08 -27.32
N SER A 1065 -45.38 101.11 -28.18
CA SER A 1065 -45.78 102.30 -28.92
C SER A 1065 -47.28 102.27 -29.21
N VAL A 1066 -47.90 103.44 -29.33
CA VAL A 1066 -49.32 103.58 -29.64
C VAL A 1066 -49.46 104.17 -31.04
N TYR A 1067 -50.20 103.49 -31.90
CA TYR A 1067 -50.49 103.92 -33.27
C TYR A 1067 -51.96 104.26 -33.38
N LYS A 1068 -52.27 105.42 -33.97
CA LYS A 1068 -53.63 105.92 -34.15
C LYS A 1068 -54.06 105.86 -35.61
N ASP A 1069 -55.36 105.74 -35.84
CA ASP A 1069 -55.99 105.72 -37.17
C ASP A 1069 -55.40 104.66 -38.12
N MET A 1070 -55.08 103.47 -37.60
CA MET A 1070 -54.54 102.37 -38.39
C MET A 1070 -55.64 101.72 -39.23
N GLU A 1071 -55.44 101.70 -40.55
CA GLU A 1071 -56.35 101.07 -41.50
C GLU A 1071 -56.22 99.54 -41.42
N ILE A 1072 -57.32 98.84 -41.14
CA ILE A 1072 -57.42 97.38 -41.26
C ILE A 1072 -58.17 96.98 -42.52
N ALA A 1073 -57.98 95.75 -43.00
CA ALA A 1073 -58.51 95.28 -44.29
C ALA A 1073 -60.06 95.36 -44.40
N THR A 1074 -60.76 95.50 -43.27
CA THR A 1074 -62.22 95.74 -43.18
C THR A 1074 -62.64 97.20 -43.41
N LYS A 1075 -61.70 98.12 -43.70
CA LYS A 1075 -61.90 99.57 -43.94
C LYS A 1075 -62.45 100.38 -42.76
N SER A 1076 -62.17 99.95 -41.53
CA SER A 1076 -62.35 100.74 -40.31
C SER A 1076 -60.99 101.17 -39.77
N ASN A 1077 -60.88 102.41 -39.27
CA ASN A 1077 -59.67 102.86 -38.59
C ASN A 1077 -59.73 102.44 -37.11
N ILE A 1078 -58.67 101.79 -36.63
CA ILE A 1078 -58.53 101.39 -35.22
C ILE A 1078 -57.31 102.07 -34.59
N ASN A 1079 -57.34 102.27 -33.28
CA ASN A 1079 -56.16 102.65 -32.51
C ASN A 1079 -55.60 101.41 -31.84
N ILE A 1080 -54.29 101.21 -31.92
CA ILE A 1080 -53.64 100.03 -31.33
C ILE A 1080 -52.47 100.41 -30.43
N GLU A 1081 -52.31 99.65 -29.37
CA GLU A 1081 -51.06 99.56 -28.62
C GLU A 1081 -50.27 98.36 -29.15
N PHE A 1082 -49.05 98.62 -29.61
CA PHE A 1082 -48.11 97.60 -30.04
C PHE A 1082 -47.03 97.43 -28.97
N ILE A 1083 -46.92 96.22 -28.44
CA ILE A 1083 -45.86 95.84 -27.49
C ILE A 1083 -45.08 94.69 -28.09
N SER A 1084 -43.77 94.83 -28.22
CA SER A 1084 -42.87 93.75 -28.57
C SER A 1084 -41.97 93.37 -27.40
N THR A 1085 -41.80 92.07 -27.19
CA THR A 1085 -40.90 91.52 -26.16
C THR A 1085 -40.00 90.46 -26.78
N VAL A 1086 -38.69 90.56 -26.55
CA VAL A 1086 -37.71 89.61 -27.07
C VAL A 1086 -37.40 88.55 -26.02
N TYR A 1087 -37.43 87.27 -26.42
CA TYR A 1087 -37.15 86.14 -25.55
C TYR A 1087 -36.35 85.06 -26.29
N PHE A 1088 -35.71 84.16 -25.55
CA PHE A 1088 -34.86 83.11 -26.12
C PHE A 1088 -35.43 81.73 -25.78
N ILE A 1089 -35.55 80.87 -26.79
CA ILE A 1089 -35.79 79.43 -26.60
C ILE A 1089 -34.50 78.72 -27.03
N GLY A 1090 -33.74 78.20 -26.06
CA GLY A 1090 -32.38 77.72 -26.31
C GLY A 1090 -31.48 78.85 -26.84
N ASN A 1091 -30.83 78.63 -27.98
CA ASN A 1091 -30.01 79.65 -28.67
C ASN A 1091 -30.79 80.45 -29.74
N GLN A 1092 -32.09 80.21 -29.91
CA GLN A 1092 -32.90 80.92 -30.91
C GLN A 1092 -33.57 82.15 -30.30
N LYS A 1093 -33.30 83.32 -30.90
CA LYS A 1093 -33.93 84.59 -30.57
C LYS A 1093 -35.32 84.64 -31.18
N ASN A 1094 -36.34 84.82 -30.35
CA ASN A 1094 -37.73 84.97 -30.76
C ASN A 1094 -38.26 86.32 -30.27
N ILE A 1095 -39.21 86.88 -31.02
CA ILE A 1095 -39.87 88.12 -30.66
C ILE A 1095 -41.37 87.86 -30.59
N GLN A 1096 -41.97 88.22 -29.47
CA GLN A 1096 -43.41 88.18 -29.28
C GLN A 1096 -43.98 89.58 -29.48
N PHE A 1097 -44.97 89.72 -30.34
CA PHE A 1097 -45.74 90.94 -30.52
C PHE A 1097 -47.13 90.79 -29.90
N PHE A 1098 -47.54 91.80 -29.15
CA PHE A 1098 -48.88 91.99 -28.62
C PHE A 1098 -49.47 93.23 -29.27
N ILE A 1099 -50.69 93.10 -29.78
CA ILE A 1099 -51.42 94.15 -30.44
C ILE A 1099 -52.77 94.26 -29.73
N HIS A 1100 -52.90 95.30 -28.92
CA HIS A 1100 -54.12 95.57 -28.17
C HIS A 1100 -54.90 96.69 -28.86
N GLU A 1101 -56.19 96.50 -29.10
CA GLU A 1101 -57.05 97.56 -29.63
C GLU A 1101 -57.46 98.50 -28.49
N ILE A 1102 -57.17 99.79 -28.62
CA ILE A 1102 -57.52 100.81 -27.63
C ILE A 1102 -58.75 101.58 -28.12
N ALA A 1103 -59.80 101.64 -27.30
CA ALA A 1103 -60.89 102.58 -27.48
C ALA A 1103 -60.49 103.98 -27.00
N ILE A 1104 -60.73 105.02 -27.80
CA ILE A 1104 -60.65 106.43 -27.33
C ILE A 1104 -61.99 106.82 -26.73
#